data_AF-A0A957P410-F1
#
_entry.id   AF-A0A957P410-F1
#
_cell.length_a   1.000
_cell.length_b   1.000
_cell.length_c   1.000
_cell.angle_alpha   90.00
_cell.angle_beta   90.00
_cell.angle_gamma   90.00
#
_symmetry.space_group_name_H-M   'P 1'
#
loop_
_entity.id
_entity.type
_entity.pdbx_description
1 polymer ?
#
loop_
_entity_poly.entity_id
_entity_poly.type
_entity_poly.pdbx_seq_one_letter_code
_entity_poly.pdbx_strand_id
1 'polypeptide(L)'
;HNGKQLILSSNKLGSQSRIEIAPPRSRDARPTLMGIEPAIFRGQDATRVIYTGTVDLRNGVDLSAADRIKIALDGAEALEIACATAAADPAKVKLNELMLAINLAVGSNVASHDGKFLIIASAKSGAASQLRFETPDDAATDATTAIFGIAAPRAYQGADARPGQAVGGQELAETVDLRSARFLRIGVDGKAPIDVDCAASADPKKLDAVPLSDIENAIDTQLNANVAALVEGKLVLISPTVGKSSRIVVEAHTSGDAAPLLLGSPPAVTTGQDATPAIITGADLLTPVDLRQRSLLRLGVDDARPVDIDIAGFAPQVTFLHEIVPQINAVVPGLAVATDDDRLQLTSPTVGAQSRLSVLPLRYLELIEYPPAPLDIPAQNVRHGDRWPVTNDGAAAVEAEFMLAAPLGVSGPTLVNMTLGWQIRLLIALSPHETLRIWRDPERGLRANVIGAAGMEKPISGARMLVGPVGSQAWVPFAGEWRLSRNTDGEKALQLNNPRAREIVQLRGRDVVHASGELSVRVMPAALSTASKLPAAAPGTPWQLQGRVQVVEGGFQLLNGKGLALVNLRGAAGIDLADWAEQVVWVSGTPHTELEPPLLVVDRIQARFDVTLRHVADAGEGQTEKYENVTVGDDPTQPHALVRRIETQPSKLVRVVSWDKATVLTLPQGRSDWRYLDCYGSRFNRASFDEAHFAGGICLDRGIFNVSRFTAATVEQMQPEPVAAVFTSLHAELDPPTQISMRAMRHQPGAFTVNLPVDLPEQFGGRFNEARFGQGADKPERYPAAVTEPRGDEQYIEELINEQSPLLEADVVTRVPLGWTPTPMPFRQPRFLTLGSRTGEARIYLSEPGLRTKDGDVGFLELKARQPGAWGNGISVAARQTGPAMYDFTIAYPGARFENARAVVLGKPLSELVEETLEPGPVGVLQAKAAGVFVEVS
;
A
#
# COMPACT_ATOMS: atom_id res chain seq x y z
N HIS A 1 57.16 37.22 28.74
CA HIS A 1 57.72 36.16 29.61
C HIS A 1 57.39 36.52 31.06
N ASN A 2 57.00 35.56 31.90
CA ASN A 2 56.68 35.76 33.33
C ASN A 2 57.46 34.79 34.24
N GLY A 3 58.61 34.29 33.77
CA GLY A 3 59.46 33.36 34.51
C GLY A 3 58.97 31.91 34.58
N LYS A 4 57.79 31.57 34.04
CA LYS A 4 57.30 30.17 33.94
C LYS A 4 56.69 29.80 32.58
N GLN A 5 56.36 30.75 31.71
CA GLN A 5 55.77 30.50 30.38
C GLN A 5 56.47 31.32 29.28
N LEU A 6 56.72 30.67 28.13
CA LEU A 6 57.10 31.31 26.87
C LEU A 6 55.81 31.73 26.14
N ILE A 7 55.66 33.02 25.83
CA ILE A 7 54.48 33.57 25.16
C ILE A 7 54.96 34.20 23.85
N LEU A 8 54.41 33.73 22.73
CA LEU A 8 54.63 34.28 21.39
C LEU A 8 53.30 34.89 20.92
N SER A 9 53.31 36.16 20.51
CA SER A 9 52.11 36.89 20.12
C SER A 9 52.37 37.62 18.80
N SER A 10 51.46 37.45 17.83
CA SER A 10 51.47 38.28 16.61
C SER A 10 50.91 39.66 16.95
N ASN A 11 51.49 40.72 16.39
CA ASN A 11 51.03 42.10 16.58
C ASN A 11 49.90 42.50 15.61
N LYS A 12 49.37 41.55 14.84
CA LYS A 12 48.26 41.72 13.89
C LYS A 12 47.07 40.82 14.27
N LEU A 13 45.85 41.21 13.88
CA LEU A 13 44.61 40.46 14.10
C LEU A 13 44.06 39.93 12.76
N GLY A 14 43.25 38.87 12.80
CA GLY A 14 42.60 38.27 11.61
C GLY A 14 43.54 37.45 10.72
N SER A 15 43.18 37.26 9.45
CA SER A 15 43.94 36.48 8.44
C SER A 15 45.34 36.99 8.12
N GLN A 16 45.71 38.16 8.66
CA GLN A 16 47.05 38.73 8.57
C GLN A 16 47.95 38.43 9.79
N SER A 17 47.43 37.74 10.81
CA SER A 17 48.26 37.22 11.91
C SER A 17 48.93 35.92 11.48
N ARG A 18 50.23 35.77 11.70
CA ARG A 18 50.99 34.55 11.35
C ARG A 18 52.12 34.29 12.34
N ILE A 19 52.18 33.07 12.85
CA ILE A 19 53.31 32.50 13.58
C ILE A 19 53.58 31.11 12.99
N GLU A 20 54.81 30.84 12.53
CA GLU A 20 55.21 29.58 11.90
C GLU A 20 56.37 28.91 12.66
N ILE A 21 56.26 27.61 12.86
CA ILE A 21 57.22 26.66 13.43
C ILE A 21 57.31 25.46 12.48
N ALA A 22 58.34 25.38 11.65
CA ALA A 22 58.44 24.36 10.59
C ALA A 22 58.97 22.99 11.08
N PRO A 23 58.45 21.84 10.57
CA PRO A 23 58.89 20.50 10.95
C PRO A 23 60.16 20.03 10.19
N PRO A 24 60.97 19.12 10.76
CA PRO A 24 62.14 18.55 10.10
C PRO A 24 61.75 17.51 9.03
N ARG A 25 61.96 17.83 7.75
CA ARG A 25 61.65 16.95 6.59
C ARG A 25 62.79 16.04 6.15
N SER A 26 63.86 15.92 6.92
CA SER A 26 65.12 15.32 6.45
C SER A 26 65.12 13.78 6.32
N ARG A 27 64.05 13.08 6.72
CA ARG A 27 63.99 11.60 6.75
C ARG A 27 62.84 10.92 5.99
N ASP A 28 61.93 11.69 5.38
CA ASP A 28 60.80 11.15 4.61
C ASP A 28 61.24 10.67 3.23
N ALA A 29 61.15 9.36 2.98
CA ALA A 29 61.53 8.73 1.70
C ALA A 29 60.45 8.86 0.62
N ARG A 30 59.24 9.34 0.95
CA ARG A 30 58.11 9.40 0.01
C ARG A 30 58.39 10.26 -1.23
N PRO A 31 58.98 11.47 -1.12
CA PRO A 31 59.35 12.24 -2.31
C PRO A 31 60.42 11.55 -3.16
N THR A 32 61.34 10.79 -2.53
CA THR A 32 62.48 10.13 -3.19
C THR A 32 62.09 8.81 -3.86
N LEU A 33 61.20 8.03 -3.26
CA LEU A 33 60.85 6.67 -3.70
C LEU A 33 59.54 6.61 -4.47
N MET A 34 58.56 7.45 -4.12
CA MET A 34 57.22 7.38 -4.70
C MET A 34 56.86 8.63 -5.49
N GLY A 35 57.41 9.81 -5.18
CA GLY A 35 57.13 11.04 -5.94
C GLY A 35 55.64 11.45 -5.96
N ILE A 36 54.85 11.02 -4.97
CA ILE A 36 53.41 11.30 -4.85
C ILE A 36 53.09 12.00 -3.52
N GLU A 37 52.03 12.80 -3.52
CA GLU A 37 51.46 13.40 -2.30
C GLU A 37 50.69 12.37 -1.45
N PRO A 38 50.44 12.63 -0.15
CA PRO A 38 49.80 11.64 0.69
C PRO A 38 48.34 11.49 0.26
N ALA A 39 47.93 10.26 0.04
CA ALA A 39 46.66 9.95 -0.60
C ALA A 39 46.15 8.57 -0.20
N ILE A 40 44.88 8.34 -0.52
CA ILE A 40 44.19 7.07 -0.35
C ILE A 40 43.85 6.52 -1.73
N PHE A 41 44.37 5.33 -2.03
CA PHE A 41 44.12 4.63 -3.29
C PHE A 41 43.17 3.46 -3.04
N ARG A 42 42.13 3.30 -3.86
CA ARG A 42 41.09 2.27 -3.71
C ARG A 42 41.00 1.37 -4.93
N GLY A 43 40.66 0.10 -4.70
CA GLY A 43 40.36 -0.84 -5.78
C GLY A 43 38.99 -0.61 -6.41
N GLN A 44 38.67 -1.45 -7.39
CA GLN A 44 37.40 -1.45 -8.11
C GLN A 44 36.70 -2.80 -7.95
N ASP A 45 35.38 -2.79 -7.78
CA ASP A 45 34.60 -4.02 -7.71
C ASP A 45 34.49 -4.70 -9.08
N ALA A 46 34.22 -6.01 -9.08
CA ALA A 46 33.93 -6.73 -10.30
C ALA A 46 32.65 -6.19 -10.95
N THR A 47 32.65 -6.05 -12.28
CA THR A 47 31.48 -5.61 -13.04
C THR A 47 30.67 -6.79 -13.55
N ARG A 48 29.36 -6.58 -13.75
CA ARG A 48 28.41 -7.58 -14.24
C ARG A 48 27.83 -7.09 -15.57
N VAL A 49 27.62 -8.00 -16.50
CA VAL A 49 26.90 -7.73 -17.74
C VAL A 49 25.41 -7.58 -17.45
N ILE A 50 24.88 -6.39 -17.75
CA ILE A 50 23.44 -6.10 -17.81
C ILE A 50 23.21 -5.46 -19.18
N TYR A 51 22.46 -6.14 -20.02
CA TYR A 51 22.14 -5.67 -21.36
C TYR A 51 20.68 -5.22 -21.41
N THR A 52 20.45 -3.94 -21.70
CA THR A 52 19.12 -3.37 -21.95
C THR A 52 18.90 -3.26 -23.46
N GLY A 53 17.83 -3.86 -23.96
CA GLY A 53 17.41 -3.76 -25.36
C GLY A 53 17.11 -2.31 -25.76
N THR A 54 17.15 -2.03 -27.05
CA THR A 54 16.94 -0.67 -27.58
C THR A 54 15.60 -0.48 -28.28
N VAL A 55 14.83 -1.55 -28.47
CA VAL A 55 13.50 -1.51 -29.09
C VAL A 55 12.44 -1.23 -28.02
N ASP A 56 11.59 -0.24 -28.26
CA ASP A 56 10.43 0.04 -27.41
C ASP A 56 9.34 -1.00 -27.64
N LEU A 57 9.15 -1.88 -26.66
CA LEU A 57 8.23 -3.02 -26.72
C LEU A 57 6.92 -2.78 -25.95
N ARG A 58 6.60 -1.53 -25.56
CA ARG A 58 5.39 -1.18 -24.78
C ARG A 58 4.09 -1.67 -25.42
N ASN A 59 4.03 -1.65 -26.74
CA ASN A 59 2.84 -2.03 -27.50
C ASN A 59 2.85 -3.49 -27.98
N GLY A 60 3.86 -4.27 -27.58
CA GLY A 60 4.15 -5.60 -28.10
C GLY A 60 4.96 -5.57 -29.40
N VAL A 61 5.48 -6.73 -29.79
CA VAL A 61 6.27 -6.94 -31.02
C VAL A 61 5.66 -8.07 -31.85
N ASP A 62 5.66 -7.90 -33.17
CA ASP A 62 5.23 -8.93 -34.11
C ASP A 62 6.38 -9.93 -34.32
N LEU A 63 6.17 -11.16 -33.86
CA LEU A 63 7.07 -12.31 -34.02
C LEU A 63 6.45 -13.41 -34.88
N SER A 64 5.43 -13.09 -35.68
CA SER A 64 4.75 -14.07 -36.53
C SER A 64 5.64 -14.62 -37.65
N ALA A 65 6.61 -13.83 -38.12
CA ALA A 65 7.55 -14.20 -39.18
C ALA A 65 8.89 -14.74 -38.67
N ALA A 66 9.31 -14.30 -37.49
CA ALA A 66 10.58 -14.67 -36.85
C ALA A 66 10.41 -14.59 -35.34
N ASP A 67 10.60 -15.70 -34.64
CA ASP A 67 10.38 -15.80 -33.19
C ASP A 67 11.58 -16.34 -32.41
N ARG A 68 12.69 -16.64 -33.07
CA ARG A 68 13.85 -17.28 -32.45
C ARG A 68 14.92 -16.28 -32.07
N ILE A 69 15.48 -16.43 -30.87
CA ILE A 69 16.76 -15.84 -30.49
C ILE A 69 17.70 -16.96 -30.05
N LYS A 70 19.02 -16.74 -30.18
CA LYS A 70 20.02 -17.66 -29.65
C LYS A 70 20.95 -16.94 -28.70
N ILE A 71 20.94 -17.31 -27.42
CA ILE A 71 21.73 -16.64 -26.38
C ILE A 71 22.56 -17.62 -25.56
N ALA A 72 23.79 -17.24 -25.23
CA ALA A 72 24.66 -17.95 -24.31
C ALA A 72 24.98 -17.07 -23.10
N LEU A 73 24.85 -17.62 -21.89
CA LEU A 73 25.09 -16.90 -20.64
C LEU A 73 26.21 -17.58 -19.84
N ASP A 74 27.13 -16.76 -19.32
CA ASP A 74 28.09 -17.14 -18.28
C ASP A 74 28.94 -18.39 -18.57
N GLY A 75 29.26 -18.59 -19.86
CA GLY A 75 30.06 -19.71 -20.38
C GLY A 75 29.26 -20.95 -20.77
N ALA A 76 27.93 -20.95 -20.61
CA ALA A 76 27.07 -22.05 -21.07
C ALA A 76 27.00 -22.12 -22.61
N GLU A 77 26.54 -23.25 -23.12
CA GLU A 77 26.19 -23.40 -24.54
C GLU A 77 25.05 -22.47 -24.92
N ALA A 78 25.06 -22.01 -26.17
CA ALA A 78 24.05 -21.09 -26.67
C ALA A 78 22.72 -21.81 -26.85
N LEU A 79 21.69 -21.28 -26.21
CA LEU A 79 20.33 -21.81 -26.24
C LEU A 79 19.50 -21.05 -27.27
N GLU A 80 18.84 -21.78 -28.15
CA GLU A 80 17.87 -21.24 -29.09
C GLU A 80 16.46 -21.26 -28.48
N ILE A 81 15.78 -20.11 -28.49
CA ILE A 81 14.56 -19.85 -27.71
C ILE A 81 13.49 -19.33 -28.66
N ALA A 82 12.30 -19.96 -28.68
CA ALA A 82 11.11 -19.38 -29.32
C ALA A 82 10.40 -18.40 -28.39
N CYS A 83 10.54 -17.13 -28.68
CA CYS A 83 10.02 -16.02 -27.90
C CYS A 83 8.49 -15.85 -28.01
N ALA A 84 7.84 -16.43 -29.03
CA ALA A 84 6.39 -16.38 -29.18
C ALA A 84 5.64 -17.55 -28.51
N THR A 85 6.36 -18.57 -27.98
CA THR A 85 5.73 -19.81 -27.47
C THR A 85 4.71 -19.57 -26.35
N ALA A 86 4.95 -18.58 -25.49
CA ALA A 86 4.08 -18.25 -24.37
C ALA A 86 3.03 -17.18 -24.71
N ALA A 87 3.01 -16.68 -25.95
CA ALA A 87 2.15 -15.59 -26.37
C ALA A 87 0.79 -16.09 -26.89
N ALA A 88 -0.29 -15.39 -26.52
CA ALA A 88 -1.62 -15.70 -27.06
C ALA A 88 -1.78 -15.25 -28.52
N ASP A 89 -1.02 -14.23 -28.94
CA ASP A 89 -1.01 -13.66 -30.29
C ASP A 89 0.43 -13.43 -30.76
N PRO A 90 0.96 -14.23 -31.70
CA PRO A 90 2.31 -14.06 -32.24
C PRO A 90 2.55 -12.73 -32.95
N ALA A 91 1.50 -12.05 -33.42
CA ALA A 91 1.63 -10.73 -34.04
C ALA A 91 1.77 -9.59 -33.02
N LYS A 92 1.60 -9.87 -31.72
CA LYS A 92 1.64 -8.86 -30.66
C LYS A 92 2.15 -9.42 -29.33
N VAL A 93 3.35 -9.98 -29.35
CA VAL A 93 3.99 -10.57 -28.16
C VAL A 93 4.39 -9.46 -27.18
N LYS A 94 3.92 -9.56 -25.94
CA LYS A 94 4.14 -8.56 -24.88
C LYS A 94 5.47 -8.78 -24.15
N LEU A 95 5.99 -7.73 -23.50
CA LEU A 95 7.21 -7.77 -22.68
C LEU A 95 7.21 -8.90 -21.63
N ASN A 96 6.09 -9.10 -20.93
CA ASN A 96 5.96 -10.19 -19.96
C ASN A 96 6.04 -11.58 -20.60
N GLU A 97 5.49 -11.75 -21.80
CA GLU A 97 5.51 -13.02 -22.53
C GLU A 97 6.94 -13.34 -23.03
N LEU A 98 7.67 -12.33 -23.53
CA LEU A 98 9.08 -12.45 -23.91
C LEU A 98 9.97 -12.83 -22.71
N MET A 99 9.81 -12.11 -21.59
CA MET A 99 10.53 -12.38 -20.35
C MET A 99 10.28 -13.82 -19.87
N LEU A 100 9.02 -14.27 -19.87
CA LEU A 100 8.65 -15.62 -19.47
C LEU A 100 9.25 -16.68 -20.41
N ALA A 101 9.17 -16.49 -21.73
CA ALA A 101 9.73 -17.42 -22.69
C ALA A 101 11.25 -17.60 -22.52
N ILE A 102 11.99 -16.50 -22.31
CA ILE A 102 13.44 -16.54 -22.10
C ILE A 102 13.79 -17.19 -20.76
N ASN A 103 13.16 -16.77 -19.66
CA ASN A 103 13.48 -17.32 -18.33
C ASN A 103 13.14 -18.80 -18.22
N LEU A 104 12.03 -19.23 -18.83
CA LEU A 104 11.64 -20.64 -18.83
C LEU A 104 12.63 -21.48 -19.64
N ALA A 105 13.07 -20.99 -20.81
CA ALA A 105 14.03 -21.70 -21.64
C ALA A 105 15.41 -21.79 -20.98
N VAL A 106 15.89 -20.69 -20.38
CA VAL A 106 17.17 -20.66 -19.67
C VAL A 106 17.11 -21.42 -18.33
N GLY A 107 15.91 -21.65 -17.78
CA GLY A 107 15.71 -22.33 -16.50
C GLY A 107 16.10 -21.49 -15.28
N SER A 108 16.26 -20.17 -15.45
CA SER A 108 16.55 -19.22 -14.37
C SER A 108 16.09 -17.80 -14.74
N ASN A 109 15.92 -16.95 -13.73
CA ASN A 109 15.44 -15.57 -13.90
C ASN A 109 16.57 -14.65 -14.37
N VAL A 110 16.84 -14.61 -15.67
CA VAL A 110 17.91 -13.82 -16.31
C VAL A 110 17.36 -12.63 -17.10
N ALA A 111 16.11 -12.69 -17.53
CA ALA A 111 15.39 -11.66 -18.25
C ALA A 111 14.42 -10.91 -17.33
N SER A 112 14.32 -9.60 -17.52
CA SER A 112 13.35 -8.70 -16.89
C SER A 112 12.98 -7.56 -17.85
N HIS A 113 12.15 -6.61 -17.44
CA HIS A 113 11.86 -5.41 -18.22
C HIS A 113 11.56 -4.20 -17.34
N ASP A 114 11.80 -2.99 -17.85
CA ASP A 114 11.47 -1.71 -17.19
C ASP A 114 10.10 -1.13 -17.63
N GLY A 115 9.31 -1.95 -18.34
CA GLY A 115 8.04 -1.56 -18.94
C GLY A 115 8.19 -1.01 -20.35
N LYS A 116 9.41 -0.76 -20.84
CA LYS A 116 9.69 -0.31 -22.20
C LYS A 116 10.66 -1.22 -22.95
N PHE A 117 11.76 -1.60 -22.30
CA PHE A 117 12.85 -2.40 -22.87
C PHE A 117 12.98 -3.73 -22.13
N LEU A 118 13.37 -4.78 -22.87
CA LEU A 118 13.74 -6.07 -22.29
C LEU A 118 15.21 -6.00 -21.81
N ILE A 119 15.48 -6.57 -20.63
CA ILE A 119 16.78 -6.53 -19.96
C ILE A 119 17.26 -7.95 -19.70
N ILE A 120 18.50 -8.27 -20.07
CA ILE A 120 19.16 -9.54 -19.75
C ILE A 120 20.32 -9.27 -18.78
N ALA A 121 20.31 -9.92 -17.63
CA ALA A 121 21.35 -9.79 -16.62
C ALA A 121 22.02 -11.14 -16.33
N SER A 122 23.35 -11.15 -16.34
CA SER A 122 24.13 -12.30 -15.89
C SER A 122 24.00 -12.48 -14.38
N ALA A 123 23.93 -13.72 -13.89
CA ALA A 123 23.95 -14.00 -12.46
C ALA A 123 25.36 -13.86 -11.87
N LYS A 124 26.41 -14.04 -12.69
CA LYS A 124 27.81 -13.89 -12.27
C LYS A 124 28.26 -12.41 -12.27
N SER A 125 29.44 -12.18 -11.73
CA SER A 125 30.18 -10.91 -11.76
C SER A 125 31.64 -11.21 -12.13
N GLY A 126 32.37 -10.24 -12.66
CA GLY A 126 33.75 -10.44 -13.11
C GLY A 126 33.84 -10.95 -14.55
N ALA A 127 35.00 -11.44 -14.94
CA ALA A 127 35.26 -12.00 -16.27
C ALA A 127 34.41 -13.24 -16.59
N ALA A 128 33.87 -13.89 -15.56
CA ALA A 128 32.92 -14.99 -15.70
C ALA A 128 31.49 -14.53 -16.05
N SER A 129 31.17 -13.23 -15.91
CA SER A 129 29.92 -12.63 -16.36
C SER A 129 29.97 -12.44 -17.87
N GLN A 130 29.20 -13.23 -18.62
CA GLN A 130 29.24 -13.23 -20.09
C GLN A 130 27.82 -13.30 -20.67
N LEU A 131 27.58 -12.55 -21.73
CA LEU A 131 26.36 -12.67 -22.54
C LEU A 131 26.77 -12.68 -24.01
N ARG A 132 26.40 -13.72 -24.74
CA ARG A 132 26.54 -13.79 -26.19
C ARG A 132 25.16 -13.89 -26.83
N PHE A 133 24.90 -13.04 -27.81
CA PHE A 133 23.85 -13.21 -28.80
C PHE A 133 24.49 -13.91 -29.99
N GLU A 134 23.96 -15.06 -30.37
CA GLU A 134 24.37 -15.85 -31.53
C GLU A 134 23.22 -15.85 -32.55
N THR A 135 23.53 -16.19 -33.80
CA THR A 135 22.49 -16.33 -34.83
C THR A 135 21.78 -17.67 -34.63
N PRO A 136 20.44 -17.72 -34.59
CA PRO A 136 19.67 -18.96 -34.64
C PRO A 136 20.07 -19.86 -35.81
N ASP A 137 19.85 -21.16 -35.67
CA ASP A 137 20.26 -22.17 -36.68
C ASP A 137 19.59 -21.90 -38.05
N ASP A 138 18.35 -21.40 -38.04
CA ASP A 138 17.70 -20.81 -39.20
C ASP A 138 17.66 -19.29 -39.09
N ALA A 139 18.55 -18.61 -39.83
CA ALA A 139 18.64 -17.15 -39.85
C ALA A 139 17.34 -16.45 -40.31
N ALA A 140 16.45 -17.13 -41.05
CA ALA A 140 15.15 -16.56 -41.42
C ALA A 140 14.20 -16.39 -40.21
N THR A 141 14.49 -17.08 -39.10
CA THR A 141 13.69 -17.03 -37.86
C THR A 141 14.27 -16.08 -36.80
N ASP A 142 15.36 -15.37 -37.10
CA ASP A 142 16.08 -14.53 -36.14
C ASP A 142 15.32 -13.25 -35.76
N ALA A 143 14.80 -13.25 -34.53
CA ALA A 143 14.10 -12.14 -33.90
C ALA A 143 15.02 -11.21 -33.08
N THR A 144 16.34 -11.45 -33.03
CA THR A 144 17.27 -10.72 -32.16
C THR A 144 17.23 -9.22 -32.41
N THR A 145 17.14 -8.79 -33.67
CA THR A 145 17.02 -7.36 -34.01
C THR A 145 15.67 -6.79 -33.61
N ALA A 146 14.58 -7.52 -33.80
CA ALA A 146 13.23 -7.07 -33.45
C ALA A 146 13.03 -6.93 -31.93
N ILE A 147 13.69 -7.78 -31.13
CA ILE A 147 13.55 -7.80 -29.68
C ILE A 147 14.59 -6.90 -28.98
N PHE A 148 15.85 -6.94 -29.41
CA PHE A 148 16.96 -6.27 -28.70
C PHE A 148 17.54 -5.07 -29.45
N GLY A 149 17.21 -4.89 -30.73
CA GLY A 149 17.69 -3.80 -31.59
C GLY A 149 19.16 -3.93 -31.97
N ILE A 150 19.72 -5.13 -31.87
CA ILE A 150 21.09 -5.46 -32.28
C ILE A 150 21.08 -6.63 -33.25
N ALA A 151 22.06 -6.62 -34.16
CA ALA A 151 22.35 -7.77 -35.00
C ALA A 151 23.20 -8.79 -34.24
N ALA A 152 22.84 -10.07 -34.30
CA ALA A 152 23.71 -11.17 -33.89
C ALA A 152 24.77 -11.48 -34.97
N PRO A 153 25.98 -11.96 -34.61
CA PRO A 153 26.45 -12.25 -33.25
C PRO A 153 27.03 -11.02 -32.52
N ARG A 154 26.83 -10.96 -31.20
CA ARG A 154 27.36 -9.92 -30.28
C ARG A 154 27.78 -10.57 -28.95
N ALA A 155 28.87 -10.10 -28.34
CA ALA A 155 29.34 -10.62 -27.06
C ALA A 155 29.66 -9.49 -26.07
N TYR A 156 29.31 -9.69 -24.81
CA TYR A 156 29.54 -8.79 -23.70
C TYR A 156 30.20 -9.57 -22.55
N GLN A 157 31.14 -8.95 -21.85
CA GLN A 157 31.87 -9.56 -20.75
C GLN A 157 32.10 -8.55 -19.62
N GLY A 158 31.90 -8.99 -18.37
CA GLY A 158 32.26 -8.24 -17.18
C GLY A 158 33.77 -8.20 -16.94
N ALA A 159 34.23 -7.30 -16.09
CA ALA A 159 35.63 -7.18 -15.69
C ALA A 159 35.81 -7.60 -14.22
N ASP A 160 36.88 -8.34 -13.92
CA ASP A 160 37.22 -8.74 -12.55
C ASP A 160 37.48 -7.55 -11.63
N ALA A 161 37.32 -7.79 -10.33
CA ALA A 161 37.68 -6.82 -9.30
C ALA A 161 39.18 -6.54 -9.35
N ARG A 162 39.56 -5.27 -9.15
CA ARG A 162 40.97 -4.82 -9.14
C ARG A 162 41.39 -4.35 -7.75
N PRO A 163 42.63 -4.60 -7.33
CA PRO A 163 43.15 -4.10 -6.06
C PRO A 163 43.39 -2.59 -6.11
N GLY A 164 43.41 -1.96 -4.94
CA GLY A 164 43.88 -0.58 -4.79
C GLY A 164 45.38 -0.51 -5.06
N GLN A 165 45.80 0.43 -5.91
CA GLN A 165 47.19 0.58 -6.33
C GLN A 165 47.66 2.02 -6.15
N ALA A 166 48.82 2.21 -5.53
CA ALA A 166 49.55 3.47 -5.50
C ALA A 166 50.78 3.32 -6.39
N VAL A 167 50.77 4.00 -7.55
CA VAL A 167 51.87 3.98 -8.51
C VAL A 167 52.79 5.15 -8.23
N GLY A 168 54.08 4.88 -8.03
CA GLY A 168 55.10 5.93 -7.90
C GLY A 168 55.19 6.80 -9.15
N GLY A 169 55.29 8.11 -8.97
CA GLY A 169 55.48 9.10 -10.03
C GLY A 169 56.92 9.20 -10.53
N GLN A 170 57.89 8.64 -9.80
CA GLN A 170 59.32 8.71 -10.10
C GLN A 170 59.84 7.38 -10.65
N GLU A 171 60.57 7.44 -11.77
CA GLU A 171 61.38 6.34 -12.28
C GLU A 171 62.67 6.25 -11.46
N LEU A 172 62.92 5.08 -10.87
CA LEU A 172 64.05 4.83 -9.97
C LEU A 172 65.20 4.18 -10.75
N ALA A 173 66.42 4.64 -10.48
CA ALA A 173 67.62 3.95 -10.93
C ALA A 173 67.76 2.59 -10.22
N GLU A 174 68.57 1.67 -10.76
CA GLU A 174 68.78 0.32 -10.19
C GLU A 174 69.18 0.32 -8.70
N THR A 175 69.76 1.44 -8.21
CA THR A 175 70.02 1.69 -6.81
C THR A 175 69.56 3.09 -6.38
N VAL A 176 69.21 3.25 -5.09
CA VAL A 176 68.73 4.51 -4.50
C VAL A 176 69.53 4.87 -3.25
N ASP A 177 69.90 6.15 -3.11
CA ASP A 177 70.54 6.68 -1.90
C ASP A 177 69.48 6.95 -0.82
N LEU A 178 69.45 6.09 0.22
CA LEU A 178 68.56 6.18 1.37
C LEU A 178 69.30 6.64 2.63
N ARG A 179 70.48 7.28 2.53
CA ARG A 179 71.22 7.76 3.73
C ARG A 179 70.44 8.78 4.56
N SER A 180 69.67 9.63 3.88
CA SER A 180 68.89 10.71 4.51
C SER A 180 67.42 10.35 4.63
N ALA A 181 66.81 9.88 3.54
CA ALA A 181 65.38 9.64 3.43
C ALA A 181 65.09 8.14 3.25
N ARG A 182 64.85 7.42 4.35
CA ARG A 182 64.71 5.94 4.32
C ARG A 182 63.38 5.39 4.85
N PHE A 183 62.49 6.22 5.38
CA PHE A 183 61.23 5.75 5.96
C PHE A 183 60.03 6.10 5.07
N LEU A 184 59.14 5.12 4.83
CA LEU A 184 57.82 5.31 4.22
C LEU A 184 56.72 4.97 5.21
N ARG A 185 55.69 5.81 5.34
CA ARG A 185 54.53 5.53 6.19
C ARG A 185 53.39 4.95 5.36
N ILE A 186 53.10 3.66 5.53
CA ILE A 186 52.19 2.90 4.66
C ILE A 186 51.09 2.22 5.49
N GLY A 187 49.83 2.38 5.07
CA GLY A 187 48.67 1.64 5.57
C GLY A 187 48.06 0.77 4.49
N VAL A 188 47.63 -0.44 4.86
CA VAL A 188 47.05 -1.43 3.93
C VAL A 188 45.71 -1.92 4.46
N ASP A 189 44.67 -1.88 3.63
CA ASP A 189 43.33 -2.44 3.86
C ASP A 189 42.69 -2.07 5.21
N GLY A 190 42.86 -0.80 5.61
CA GLY A 190 42.26 -0.25 6.83
C GLY A 190 43.07 -0.50 8.11
N LYS A 191 44.21 -1.19 8.04
CA LYS A 191 45.18 -1.22 9.14
C LYS A 191 45.82 0.16 9.33
N ALA A 192 46.15 0.48 10.58
CA ALA A 192 46.84 1.73 10.90
C ALA A 192 48.17 1.83 10.14
N PRO A 193 48.50 2.99 9.52
CA PRO A 193 49.76 3.17 8.82
C PRO A 193 50.96 2.97 9.75
N ILE A 194 51.95 2.23 9.28
CA ILE A 194 53.21 1.99 10.00
C ILE A 194 54.38 2.65 9.26
N ASP A 195 55.41 3.03 10.00
CA ASP A 195 56.66 3.51 9.40
C ASP A 195 57.52 2.30 9.00
N VAL A 196 57.82 2.20 7.70
CA VAL A 196 58.62 1.15 7.08
C VAL A 196 60.01 1.71 6.79
N ASP A 197 61.06 1.10 7.34
CA ASP A 197 62.44 1.42 6.98
C ASP A 197 62.80 0.72 5.66
N CYS A 198 62.79 1.46 4.56
CA CYS A 198 63.05 0.95 3.21
C CYS A 198 64.48 0.45 3.00
N ALA A 199 65.39 0.66 3.96
CA ALA A 199 66.76 0.14 3.92
C ALA A 199 66.99 -1.04 4.88
N ALA A 200 65.94 -1.53 5.56
CA ALA A 200 66.07 -2.57 6.58
C ALA A 200 66.69 -3.88 6.07
N SER A 201 66.52 -4.19 4.78
CA SER A 201 67.05 -5.39 4.14
C SER A 201 68.38 -5.17 3.41
N ALA A 202 68.92 -3.94 3.42
CA ALA A 202 70.16 -3.57 2.73
C ALA A 202 71.40 -3.70 3.64
N ASP A 203 72.61 -3.74 3.05
CA ASP A 203 73.86 -3.64 3.81
C ASP A 203 73.95 -2.27 4.52
N PRO A 204 74.00 -2.21 5.87
CA PRO A 204 74.05 -0.94 6.61
C PRO A 204 75.23 -0.04 6.26
N LYS A 205 76.26 -0.57 5.60
CA LYS A 205 77.43 0.19 5.12
C LYS A 205 77.27 0.77 3.71
N LYS A 206 76.18 0.46 3.00
CA LYS A 206 75.92 0.84 1.60
C LYS A 206 74.56 1.51 1.40
N LEU A 207 74.18 2.38 2.33
CA LEU A 207 72.91 3.11 2.26
C LEU A 207 72.88 4.18 1.15
N ASP A 208 74.02 4.49 0.55
CA ASP A 208 74.17 5.38 -0.61
C ASP A 208 73.83 4.72 -1.95
N ALA A 209 73.65 3.41 -1.98
CA ALA A 209 73.31 2.64 -3.19
C ALA A 209 72.48 1.39 -2.84
N VAL A 210 71.28 1.57 -2.29
CA VAL A 210 70.38 0.48 -1.92
C VAL A 210 69.70 -0.10 -3.17
N PRO A 211 69.82 -1.42 -3.46
CA PRO A 211 69.13 -2.06 -4.58
C PRO A 211 67.60 -2.00 -4.45
N LEU A 212 66.88 -1.84 -5.56
CA LEU A 212 65.42 -1.78 -5.55
C LEU A 212 64.76 -3.05 -4.99
N SER A 213 65.37 -4.23 -5.21
CA SER A 213 64.92 -5.50 -4.63
C SER A 213 65.00 -5.53 -3.11
N ASP A 214 65.98 -4.83 -2.52
CA ASP A 214 66.12 -4.75 -1.06
C ASP A 214 65.03 -3.84 -0.47
N ILE A 215 64.62 -2.81 -1.22
CA ILE A 215 63.50 -1.92 -0.86
C ILE A 215 62.17 -2.67 -0.88
N GLU A 216 61.88 -3.44 -1.93
CA GLU A 216 60.69 -4.31 -1.99
C GLU A 216 60.65 -5.29 -0.82
N ASN A 217 61.75 -6.02 -0.62
CA ASN A 217 61.87 -6.99 0.48
C ASN A 217 61.68 -6.33 1.85
N ALA A 218 62.24 -5.12 2.05
CA ALA A 218 62.08 -4.38 3.29
C ALA A 218 60.63 -3.97 3.54
N ILE A 219 59.91 -3.55 2.48
CA ILE A 219 58.49 -3.17 2.56
C ILE A 219 57.62 -4.39 2.84
N ASP A 220 57.77 -5.47 2.08
CA ASP A 220 56.95 -6.67 2.20
C ASP A 220 57.17 -7.39 3.55
N THR A 221 58.41 -7.44 4.02
CA THR A 221 58.74 -8.04 5.31
C THR A 221 58.14 -7.25 6.47
N GLN A 222 58.22 -5.92 6.45
CA GLN A 222 57.70 -5.08 7.54
C GLN A 222 56.17 -4.96 7.52
N LEU A 223 55.53 -5.02 6.34
CA LEU A 223 54.07 -5.07 6.21
C LEU A 223 53.50 -6.49 6.39
N ASN A 224 54.37 -7.51 6.38
CA ASN A 224 54.02 -8.93 6.43
C ASN A 224 53.00 -9.31 5.35
N ALA A 225 53.20 -8.79 4.13
CA ALA A 225 52.35 -9.01 2.96
C ALA A 225 53.12 -8.61 1.69
N ASN A 226 52.81 -9.24 0.57
CA ASN A 226 53.35 -8.85 -0.74
C ASN A 226 52.62 -7.59 -1.23
N VAL A 227 53.19 -6.42 -0.95
CA VAL A 227 52.59 -5.11 -1.20
C VAL A 227 53.43 -4.30 -2.18
N ALA A 228 54.75 -4.40 -2.15
CA ALA A 228 55.63 -3.68 -3.06
C ALA A 228 55.90 -4.49 -4.34
N ALA A 229 55.92 -3.80 -5.47
CA ALA A 229 56.33 -4.35 -6.75
C ALA A 229 57.00 -3.27 -7.62
N LEU A 230 57.94 -3.69 -8.46
CA LEU A 230 58.60 -2.88 -9.47
C LEU A 230 57.94 -3.10 -10.82
N VAL A 231 57.34 -2.04 -11.35
CA VAL A 231 56.73 -2.04 -12.68
C VAL A 231 57.39 -0.92 -13.48
N GLU A 232 58.10 -1.29 -14.56
CA GLU A 232 58.77 -0.32 -15.45
C GLU A 232 59.69 0.67 -14.72
N GLY A 233 60.48 0.19 -13.74
CA GLY A 233 61.41 1.03 -12.97
C GLY A 233 60.76 1.91 -11.90
N LYS A 234 59.46 1.75 -11.64
CA LYS A 234 58.72 2.50 -10.60
C LYS A 234 58.29 1.59 -9.47
N LEU A 235 58.36 2.10 -8.24
CA LEU A 235 57.79 1.42 -7.08
C LEU A 235 56.25 1.54 -7.13
N VAL A 236 55.57 0.41 -7.09
CA VAL A 236 54.10 0.30 -7.05
C VAL A 236 53.71 -0.43 -5.78
N LEU A 237 52.81 0.17 -5.00
CA LEU A 237 52.21 -0.48 -3.83
C LEU A 237 50.84 -1.02 -4.21
N ILE A 238 50.65 -2.33 -4.09
CA ILE A 238 49.44 -3.07 -4.47
C ILE A 238 48.83 -3.67 -3.22
N SER A 239 47.53 -3.43 -3.00
CA SER A 239 46.81 -4.11 -1.93
C SER A 239 46.74 -5.62 -2.22
N PRO A 240 46.95 -6.49 -1.20
CA PRO A 240 46.79 -7.93 -1.33
C PRO A 240 45.32 -8.35 -1.44
N THR A 241 44.36 -7.43 -1.25
CA THR A 241 42.93 -7.65 -1.45
C THR A 241 42.42 -6.91 -2.69
N VAL A 242 41.30 -7.39 -3.27
CA VAL A 242 40.66 -6.79 -4.45
C VAL A 242 39.30 -6.18 -4.10
N GLY A 243 38.77 -5.30 -4.96
CA GLY A 243 37.46 -4.67 -4.74
C GLY A 243 37.56 -3.30 -4.08
N LYS A 244 36.44 -2.60 -3.96
CA LYS A 244 36.36 -1.21 -3.44
C LYS A 244 36.76 -1.06 -1.98
N SER A 245 36.79 -2.17 -1.23
CA SER A 245 37.29 -2.25 0.14
C SER A 245 38.83 -2.31 0.22
N SER A 246 39.51 -2.71 -0.86
CA SER A 246 40.97 -2.69 -0.91
C SER A 246 41.50 -1.26 -0.89
N ARG A 247 42.52 -1.00 -0.08
CA ARG A 247 43.00 0.34 0.22
C ARG A 247 44.51 0.38 0.45
N ILE A 248 45.20 1.28 -0.25
CA ILE A 248 46.57 1.69 0.09
C ILE A 248 46.53 3.13 0.59
N VAL A 249 47.17 3.38 1.73
CA VAL A 249 47.35 4.71 2.31
C VAL A 249 48.84 5.01 2.35
N VAL A 250 49.24 6.15 1.80
CA VAL A 250 50.61 6.66 1.90
C VAL A 250 50.56 7.99 2.64
N GLU A 251 51.27 8.08 3.76
CA GLU A 251 51.33 9.26 4.63
C GLU A 251 52.75 9.86 4.64
N ALA A 252 52.89 11.08 5.15
CA ALA A 252 54.20 11.68 5.41
C ALA A 252 54.82 11.08 6.69
N HIS A 253 56.13 10.85 6.68
CA HIS A 253 56.86 10.40 7.87
C HIS A 253 57.30 11.58 8.74
N THR A 254 56.98 11.59 10.04
CA THR A 254 57.20 12.75 10.94
C THR A 254 58.02 12.44 12.21
N SER A 255 58.76 11.33 12.26
CA SER A 255 59.55 10.97 13.46
C SER A 255 60.79 11.86 13.64
N GLY A 256 60.99 12.41 14.85
CA GLY A 256 62.16 13.22 15.23
C GLY A 256 61.88 14.68 15.62
N ASP A 257 60.61 15.08 15.70
CA ASP A 257 60.21 16.44 16.08
C ASP A 257 60.32 16.66 17.60
N ALA A 258 61.06 17.68 18.04
CA ALA A 258 61.19 18.09 19.45
C ALA A 258 60.05 19.03 19.91
N ALA A 259 59.21 19.53 19.00
CA ALA A 259 58.07 20.40 19.29
C ALA A 259 57.05 19.81 20.29
N PRO A 260 56.74 18.50 20.29
CA PRO A 260 55.85 17.92 21.31
C PRO A 260 56.44 18.00 22.72
N LEU A 261 57.78 17.87 22.83
CA LEU A 261 58.51 17.86 24.10
C LEU A 261 58.68 19.27 24.68
N LEU A 262 58.83 20.30 23.82
CA LEU A 262 59.07 21.69 24.22
C LEU A 262 57.81 22.55 24.27
N LEU A 263 56.78 22.22 23.48
CA LEU A 263 55.64 23.10 23.20
C LEU A 263 54.26 22.42 23.32
N GLY A 264 54.19 21.12 23.66
CA GLY A 264 52.91 20.43 23.90
C GLY A 264 52.03 20.28 22.66
N SER A 265 52.64 19.94 21.53
CA SER A 265 51.99 19.71 20.22
C SER A 265 51.25 20.93 19.63
N PRO A 266 51.92 22.08 19.40
CA PRO A 266 51.30 23.22 18.75
C PRO A 266 51.19 23.02 17.22
N PRO A 267 50.22 23.67 16.55
CA PRO A 267 50.16 23.69 15.09
C PRO A 267 51.40 24.39 14.48
N ALA A 268 51.98 23.80 13.42
CA ALA A 268 53.21 24.23 12.75
C ALA A 268 53.11 25.60 12.05
N VAL A 269 51.90 26.03 11.70
CA VAL A 269 51.62 27.41 11.33
C VAL A 269 50.28 27.73 11.98
N THR A 270 50.22 28.80 12.75
CA THR A 270 48.95 29.37 13.16
C THR A 270 48.79 30.72 12.49
N THR A 271 47.76 30.80 11.65
CA THR A 271 47.20 32.04 11.12
C THR A 271 45.77 32.12 11.61
N GLY A 272 45.28 33.31 11.93
CA GLY A 272 43.83 33.49 12.00
C GLY A 272 43.22 33.08 10.66
N GLN A 273 42.13 32.31 10.66
CA GLN A 273 41.26 32.16 9.50
C GLN A 273 39.91 32.78 9.86
N ASP A 274 39.31 33.49 8.91
CA ASP A 274 37.89 33.77 9.03
C ASP A 274 37.14 32.46 8.81
N ALA A 275 36.17 32.18 9.67
CA ALA A 275 35.35 30.99 9.53
C ALA A 275 34.60 31.05 8.18
N THR A 276 34.65 29.97 7.39
CA THR A 276 33.93 29.87 6.11
C THR A 276 32.63 29.07 6.26
N PRO A 277 31.57 29.41 5.50
CA PRO A 277 30.33 28.64 5.49
C PRO A 277 30.48 27.35 4.64
N ALA A 278 29.67 26.34 4.94
CA ALA A 278 29.50 25.14 4.13
C ALA A 278 28.78 25.48 2.82
N ILE A 279 29.26 24.96 1.69
CA ILE A 279 28.73 25.23 0.36
C ILE A 279 28.41 23.92 -0.37
N ILE A 280 27.25 23.84 -1.03
CA ILE A 280 26.88 22.78 -1.98
C ILE A 280 26.57 23.42 -3.32
N THR A 281 27.24 23.00 -4.39
CA THR A 281 26.92 23.44 -5.76
C THR A 281 26.24 22.29 -6.53
N GLY A 282 24.99 22.51 -6.92
CA GLY A 282 24.12 21.56 -7.62
C GLY A 282 24.39 21.45 -9.12
N ALA A 283 23.50 20.79 -9.84
CA ALA A 283 23.59 20.62 -11.29
C ALA A 283 23.46 21.94 -12.06
N ASP A 284 23.91 21.93 -13.32
CA ASP A 284 23.66 22.97 -14.31
C ASP A 284 22.18 22.99 -14.70
N LEU A 285 21.57 24.18 -14.61
CA LEU A 285 20.13 24.42 -14.83
C LEU A 285 19.90 25.42 -15.98
N LEU A 286 20.82 25.49 -16.95
CA LEU A 286 20.67 26.24 -18.21
C LEU A 286 19.40 25.88 -18.98
N THR A 287 18.90 24.65 -18.85
CA THR A 287 17.62 24.20 -19.43
C THR A 287 16.57 23.98 -18.35
N PRO A 288 15.29 24.29 -18.60
CA PRO A 288 14.23 24.08 -17.62
C PRO A 288 14.09 22.61 -17.25
N VAL A 289 13.73 22.35 -15.98
CA VAL A 289 13.58 21.01 -15.41
C VAL A 289 12.09 20.65 -15.28
N ASP A 290 11.75 19.42 -15.64
CA ASP A 290 10.41 18.86 -15.41
C ASP A 290 10.30 18.33 -13.98
N LEU A 291 9.59 19.08 -13.13
CA LEU A 291 9.35 18.78 -11.73
C LEU A 291 7.93 18.26 -11.46
N ARG A 292 7.15 17.91 -12.50
CA ARG A 292 5.76 17.38 -12.33
C ARG A 292 5.67 16.18 -11.38
N GLN A 293 6.69 15.33 -11.37
CA GLN A 293 6.70 14.12 -10.55
C GLN A 293 7.54 14.26 -9.28
N ARG A 294 8.47 15.22 -9.22
CA ARG A 294 9.51 15.30 -8.17
C ARG A 294 9.88 16.74 -7.84
N SER A 295 8.95 17.50 -7.30
CA SER A 295 9.15 18.91 -6.96
C SER A 295 9.72 19.17 -5.57
N LEU A 296 9.77 18.17 -4.68
CA LEU A 296 10.25 18.36 -3.31
C LEU A 296 11.78 18.21 -3.21
N LEU A 297 12.42 19.12 -2.47
CA LEU A 297 13.83 19.08 -2.10
C LEU A 297 13.96 19.09 -0.56
N ARG A 298 14.63 18.07 0.01
CA ARG A 298 14.85 17.97 1.46
C ARG A 298 16.25 18.47 1.85
N LEU A 299 16.31 19.54 2.64
CA LEU A 299 17.56 20.20 3.04
C LEU A 299 17.74 20.25 4.56
N GLY A 300 18.91 19.85 5.05
CA GLY A 300 19.37 20.09 6.43
C GLY A 300 20.44 21.20 6.45
N VAL A 301 20.28 22.18 7.35
CA VAL A 301 21.16 23.36 7.49
C VAL A 301 21.59 23.49 8.95
N ASP A 302 22.89 23.53 9.22
CA ASP A 302 23.53 23.83 10.51
C ASP A 302 22.97 23.03 11.70
N ASP A 303 22.76 21.73 11.47
CA ASP A 303 22.12 20.78 12.39
C ASP A 303 20.69 21.12 12.81
N ALA A 304 20.07 22.13 12.18
CA ALA A 304 18.63 22.34 12.23
C ALA A 304 17.89 21.18 11.55
N ARG A 305 16.60 21.08 11.89
CA ARG A 305 15.71 20.04 11.36
C ARG A 305 15.64 20.14 9.84
N PRO A 306 15.77 19.01 9.11
CA PRO A 306 15.60 19.04 7.66
C PRO A 306 14.21 19.54 7.27
N VAL A 307 14.15 20.38 6.25
CA VAL A 307 12.92 20.96 5.70
C VAL A 307 12.69 20.44 4.29
N ASP A 308 11.42 20.14 3.98
CA ASP A 308 10.97 19.82 2.63
C ASP A 308 10.50 21.12 1.97
N ILE A 309 11.05 21.41 0.80
CA ILE A 309 10.77 22.62 0.03
C ILE A 309 10.21 22.19 -1.31
N ASP A 310 9.02 22.68 -1.67
CA ASP A 310 8.52 22.57 -3.04
C ASP A 310 9.23 23.58 -3.92
N ILE A 311 10.00 23.06 -4.88
CA ILE A 311 10.83 23.83 -5.80
C ILE A 311 10.25 23.89 -7.22
N ALA A 312 8.98 23.47 -7.43
CA ALA A 312 8.33 23.59 -8.72
C ALA A 312 7.93 25.04 -9.04
N GLY A 313 8.29 25.49 -10.25
CA GLY A 313 7.87 26.79 -10.78
C GLY A 313 6.37 26.83 -11.11
N PHE A 314 5.91 27.95 -11.64
CA PHE A 314 4.48 28.14 -11.97
C PHE A 314 3.95 27.09 -12.94
N ALA A 315 4.81 26.60 -13.84
CA ALA A 315 4.56 25.48 -14.72
C ALA A 315 5.53 24.33 -14.39
N PRO A 316 5.13 23.33 -13.59
CA PRO A 316 6.04 22.30 -13.08
C PRO A 316 6.80 21.53 -14.18
N GLN A 317 6.23 21.39 -15.37
CA GLN A 317 6.88 20.74 -16.52
C GLN A 317 8.06 21.52 -17.12
N VAL A 318 8.21 22.80 -16.78
CA VAL A 318 9.24 23.70 -17.30
C VAL A 318 9.67 24.69 -16.21
N THR A 319 10.27 24.18 -15.13
CA THR A 319 10.74 25.02 -14.03
C THR A 319 12.15 25.55 -14.28
N PHE A 320 12.37 26.86 -14.11
CA PHE A 320 13.67 27.51 -14.29
C PHE A 320 14.39 27.80 -12.97
N LEU A 321 15.72 27.94 -13.01
CA LEU A 321 16.55 28.26 -11.84
C LEU A 321 16.11 29.54 -11.10
N HIS A 322 15.67 30.57 -11.84
CA HIS A 322 15.20 31.82 -11.26
C HIS A 322 13.88 31.67 -10.46
N GLU A 323 13.13 30.57 -10.65
CA GLU A 323 11.94 30.23 -9.86
C GLU A 323 12.32 29.40 -8.63
N ILE A 324 13.30 28.50 -8.78
CA ILE A 324 13.79 27.61 -7.71
C ILE A 324 14.46 28.41 -6.57
N VAL A 325 15.33 29.37 -6.91
CA VAL A 325 16.10 30.15 -5.91
C VAL A 325 15.19 30.90 -4.93
N PRO A 326 14.19 31.68 -5.37
CA PRO A 326 13.23 32.31 -4.48
C PRO A 326 12.46 31.34 -3.59
N GLN A 327 12.06 30.16 -4.10
CA GLN A 327 11.32 29.18 -3.32
C GLN A 327 12.15 28.59 -2.18
N ILE A 328 13.43 28.30 -2.41
CA ILE A 328 14.35 27.86 -1.36
C ILE A 328 14.57 29.01 -0.34
N ASN A 329 14.80 30.23 -0.82
CA ASN A 329 15.05 31.39 0.04
C ASN A 329 13.83 31.86 0.83
N ALA A 330 12.61 31.52 0.39
CA ALA A 330 11.40 31.76 1.16
C ALA A 330 11.34 30.91 2.44
N VAL A 331 11.94 29.72 2.42
CA VAL A 331 12.01 28.81 3.58
C VAL A 331 13.25 29.08 4.42
N VAL A 332 14.42 29.23 3.78
CA VAL A 332 15.69 29.54 4.46
C VAL A 332 16.34 30.76 3.78
N PRO A 333 16.15 31.97 4.32
CA PRO A 333 16.63 33.20 3.70
C PRO A 333 18.14 33.20 3.45
N GLY A 334 18.53 33.52 2.22
CA GLY A 334 19.94 33.65 1.81
C GLY A 334 20.68 32.34 1.60
N LEU A 335 19.99 31.19 1.68
CA LEU A 335 20.58 29.87 1.48
C LEU A 335 20.97 29.62 0.02
N ALA A 336 20.11 29.99 -0.93
CA ALA A 336 20.27 29.66 -2.35
C ALA A 336 20.65 30.88 -3.20
N VAL A 337 21.57 30.68 -4.15
CA VAL A 337 21.98 31.67 -5.15
C VAL A 337 22.23 30.97 -6.49
N ALA A 338 21.97 31.66 -7.60
CA ALA A 338 22.41 31.23 -8.93
C ALA A 338 23.86 31.68 -9.14
N THR A 339 24.75 30.75 -9.50
CA THR A 339 26.13 31.09 -9.88
C THR A 339 26.19 31.76 -11.25
N ASP A 340 27.31 32.38 -11.58
CA ASP A 340 27.54 32.97 -12.91
C ASP A 340 27.42 31.94 -14.07
N ASP A 341 27.62 30.64 -13.77
CA ASP A 341 27.44 29.52 -14.71
C ASP A 341 26.04 28.86 -14.64
N ASP A 342 24.99 29.56 -14.17
CA ASP A 342 23.60 29.06 -14.11
C ASP A 342 23.42 27.75 -13.31
N ARG A 343 24.21 27.56 -12.25
CA ARG A 343 24.08 26.47 -11.28
C ARG A 343 23.42 26.96 -9.99
N LEU A 344 22.66 26.09 -9.35
CA LEU A 344 22.16 26.33 -7.99
C LEU A 344 23.29 26.13 -6.98
N GLN A 345 23.64 27.16 -6.21
CA GLN A 345 24.56 27.07 -5.08
C GLN A 345 23.80 27.31 -3.77
N LEU A 346 23.99 26.39 -2.81
CA LEU A 346 23.51 26.52 -1.44
C LEU A 346 24.68 26.90 -0.53
N THR A 347 24.52 27.93 0.30
CA THR A 347 25.54 28.43 1.23
C THR A 347 24.94 28.51 2.64
N SER A 348 25.56 27.84 3.61
CA SER A 348 25.11 27.89 5.00
C SER A 348 25.16 29.34 5.53
N PRO A 349 24.14 29.78 6.31
CA PRO A 349 24.13 31.10 6.91
C PRO A 349 25.09 31.23 8.10
N THR A 350 25.62 30.11 8.63
CA THR A 350 26.64 30.12 9.70
C THR A 350 28.02 29.78 9.16
N VAL A 351 29.04 30.10 9.94
CA VAL A 351 30.45 29.91 9.56
C VAL A 351 31.19 29.05 10.57
N GLY A 352 32.16 28.26 10.11
CA GLY A 352 33.03 27.48 11.00
C GLY A 352 32.46 26.10 11.36
N ALA A 353 32.86 25.55 12.51
CA ALA A 353 32.59 24.14 12.85
C ALA A 353 31.10 23.78 13.05
N GLN A 354 30.23 24.78 13.20
CA GLN A 354 28.77 24.61 13.28
C GLN A 354 28.09 24.68 11.91
N SER A 355 28.82 25.09 10.87
CA SER A 355 28.30 25.22 9.52
C SER A 355 28.20 23.86 8.83
N ARG A 356 27.01 23.51 8.38
CA ARG A 356 26.73 22.21 7.74
C ARG A 356 25.57 22.29 6.77
N LEU A 357 25.73 21.73 5.58
CA LEU A 357 24.63 21.53 4.62
C LEU A 357 24.50 20.04 4.31
N SER A 358 23.27 19.54 4.21
CA SER A 358 23.01 18.20 3.69
C SER A 358 21.74 18.17 2.82
N VAL A 359 21.85 17.53 1.64
CA VAL A 359 20.71 17.18 0.79
C VAL A 359 20.35 15.74 1.10
N LEU A 360 19.13 15.49 1.54
CA LEU A 360 18.71 14.18 2.02
C LEU A 360 17.78 13.48 1.01
N PRO A 361 17.84 12.14 0.90
CA PRO A 361 16.95 11.41 0.02
C PRO A 361 15.50 11.49 0.52
N LEU A 362 14.56 11.71 -0.41
CA LEU A 362 13.13 11.53 -0.17
C LEU A 362 12.79 10.04 -0.29
N ARG A 363 12.05 9.51 0.69
CA ARG A 363 11.48 8.16 0.63
C ARG A 363 10.05 8.28 0.12
N TYR A 364 9.74 7.55 -0.93
CA TYR A 364 8.39 7.47 -1.47
C TYR A 364 7.91 6.03 -1.57
N LEU A 365 6.58 5.86 -1.53
CA LEU A 365 5.89 4.62 -1.85
C LEU A 365 5.07 4.85 -3.12
N GLU A 366 5.16 3.93 -4.07
CA GLU A 366 4.20 3.86 -5.18
C GLU A 366 3.04 2.99 -4.73
N LEU A 367 1.84 3.58 -4.69
CA LEU A 367 0.61 2.86 -4.40
C LEU A 367 -0.19 2.71 -5.68
N ILE A 368 -0.59 1.48 -5.99
CA ILE A 368 -1.59 1.20 -7.01
C ILE A 368 -2.94 1.19 -6.32
N GLU A 369 -3.83 2.08 -6.74
CA GLU A 369 -5.18 2.18 -6.18
C GLU A 369 -6.22 2.30 -7.30
N TYR A 370 -7.48 2.06 -6.93
CA TYR A 370 -8.59 2.08 -7.86
C TYR A 370 -9.70 3.05 -7.42
N PRO A 371 -9.48 4.38 -7.52
CA PRO A 371 -10.47 5.37 -7.10
C PRO A 371 -11.81 5.21 -7.83
N PRO A 372 -12.93 5.42 -7.13
CA PRO A 372 -14.25 5.38 -7.73
C PRO A 372 -14.47 6.62 -8.60
N ALA A 373 -14.93 6.41 -9.83
CA ALA A 373 -15.31 7.43 -10.80
C ALA A 373 -16.74 7.13 -11.30
N PRO A 374 -17.60 8.14 -11.47
CA PRO A 374 -18.91 7.92 -12.06
C PRO A 374 -18.76 7.45 -13.51
N LEU A 375 -19.54 6.42 -13.85
CA LEU A 375 -19.75 5.94 -15.21
C LEU A 375 -21.20 6.26 -15.59
N ASP A 376 -21.41 7.40 -16.24
CA ASP A 376 -22.70 7.78 -16.81
C ASP A 376 -22.79 7.27 -18.25
N ILE A 377 -23.77 6.40 -18.51
CA ILE A 377 -24.03 5.87 -19.85
C ILE A 377 -25.16 6.69 -20.46
N PRO A 378 -24.92 7.33 -21.62
CA PRO A 378 -25.87 8.25 -22.23
C PRO A 378 -27.16 7.54 -22.62
N ALA A 379 -28.25 8.29 -22.52
CA ALA A 379 -29.59 7.79 -22.75
C ALA A 379 -29.78 7.22 -24.17
N GLN A 380 -30.29 6.00 -24.28
CA GLN A 380 -30.56 5.29 -25.52
C GLN A 380 -32.07 5.22 -25.76
N ASN A 381 -32.49 5.52 -26.99
CA ASN A 381 -33.87 5.27 -27.43
C ASN A 381 -33.97 3.83 -27.93
N VAL A 382 -34.77 3.01 -27.27
CA VAL A 382 -34.92 1.58 -27.57
C VAL A 382 -36.37 1.21 -27.80
N ARG A 383 -36.58 0.26 -28.70
CA ARG A 383 -37.84 -0.43 -28.96
C ARG A 383 -37.70 -1.89 -28.59
N HIS A 384 -38.83 -2.58 -28.52
CA HIS A 384 -38.84 -4.02 -28.29
C HIS A 384 -37.92 -4.77 -29.27
N GLY A 385 -37.00 -5.56 -28.71
CA GLY A 385 -36.03 -6.37 -29.45
C GLY A 385 -34.71 -5.67 -29.75
N ASP A 386 -34.65 -4.34 -29.63
CA ASP A 386 -33.43 -3.56 -29.84
C ASP A 386 -32.33 -4.00 -28.89
N ARG A 387 -31.09 -3.91 -29.38
CA ARG A 387 -29.87 -4.23 -28.65
C ARG A 387 -28.99 -2.99 -28.55
N TRP A 388 -28.30 -2.84 -27.43
CA TRP A 388 -27.27 -1.82 -27.28
C TRP A 388 -26.09 -2.37 -26.45
N PRO A 389 -24.85 -2.04 -26.81
CA PRO A 389 -23.69 -2.38 -26.00
C PRO A 389 -23.45 -1.33 -24.91
N VAL A 390 -22.84 -1.78 -23.81
CA VAL A 390 -22.36 -0.95 -22.71
C VAL A 390 -20.95 -1.43 -22.36
N THR A 391 -19.98 -0.52 -22.26
CA THR A 391 -18.60 -0.88 -21.92
C THR A 391 -18.26 -0.39 -20.51
N ASN A 392 -17.79 -1.31 -19.67
CA ASN A 392 -17.12 -1.00 -18.41
C ASN A 392 -15.61 -1.13 -18.61
N ASP A 393 -14.94 0.02 -18.67
CA ASP A 393 -13.48 0.16 -18.79
C ASP A 393 -12.76 0.23 -17.43
N GLY A 394 -13.48 0.00 -16.33
CA GLY A 394 -12.92 -0.08 -14.99
C GLY A 394 -12.12 -1.35 -14.74
N ALA A 395 -11.45 -1.40 -13.58
CA ALA A 395 -10.63 -2.53 -13.15
C ALA A 395 -11.42 -3.74 -12.62
N ALA A 396 -12.72 -3.58 -12.36
CA ALA A 396 -13.60 -4.63 -11.85
C ALA A 396 -15.01 -4.51 -12.43
N ALA A 397 -15.82 -5.56 -12.24
CA ALA A 397 -17.25 -5.51 -12.49
C ALA A 397 -17.92 -4.48 -11.55
N VAL A 398 -18.95 -3.81 -12.05
CA VAL A 398 -19.68 -2.77 -11.32
C VAL A 398 -21.16 -3.03 -11.37
N GLU A 399 -21.91 -2.40 -10.47
CA GLU A 399 -23.37 -2.47 -10.48
C GLU A 399 -23.95 -1.21 -11.11
N ALA A 400 -24.88 -1.40 -12.05
CA ALA A 400 -25.55 -0.30 -12.72
C ALA A 400 -26.94 -0.03 -12.11
N GLU A 401 -27.20 1.24 -11.85
CA GLU A 401 -28.54 1.77 -11.66
C GLU A 401 -29.15 2.10 -13.02
N PHE A 402 -30.37 1.62 -13.26
CA PHE A 402 -31.13 1.86 -14.50
C PHE A 402 -32.21 2.90 -14.27
N MET A 403 -32.33 3.79 -15.25
CA MET A 403 -33.43 4.72 -15.38
C MET A 403 -34.09 4.50 -16.74
N LEU A 404 -35.40 4.26 -16.73
CA LEU A 404 -36.19 4.02 -17.92
C LEU A 404 -37.35 5.02 -17.95
N ALA A 405 -37.30 5.98 -18.86
CA ALA A 405 -38.38 6.93 -19.08
C ALA A 405 -39.30 6.43 -20.18
N ALA A 406 -40.62 6.43 -19.92
CA ALA A 406 -41.64 5.98 -20.87
C ALA A 406 -42.52 7.14 -21.34
N PRO A 407 -42.12 7.92 -22.37
CA PRO A 407 -42.84 9.10 -22.81
C PRO A 407 -44.32 8.84 -23.17
N LEU A 408 -44.62 7.66 -23.73
CA LEU A 408 -45.97 7.25 -24.12
C LEU A 408 -46.49 6.04 -23.32
N GLY A 409 -45.89 5.81 -22.14
CA GLY A 409 -46.15 4.66 -21.29
C GLY A 409 -45.57 3.35 -21.82
N VAL A 410 -45.51 2.32 -20.98
CA VAL A 410 -45.07 0.96 -21.35
C VAL A 410 -45.71 -0.08 -20.45
N SER A 411 -46.05 -1.26 -20.98
CA SER A 411 -46.46 -2.40 -20.17
C SER A 411 -45.35 -3.46 -20.13
N GLY A 412 -45.06 -3.99 -18.95
CA GLY A 412 -44.09 -5.07 -18.76
C GLY A 412 -42.67 -4.80 -19.22
N PRO A 413 -42.07 -3.62 -18.95
CA PRO A 413 -40.71 -3.33 -19.38
C PRO A 413 -39.75 -4.42 -18.88
N THR A 414 -38.87 -4.85 -19.78
CA THR A 414 -37.93 -5.94 -19.54
C THR A 414 -36.55 -5.52 -20.00
N LEU A 415 -35.56 -5.73 -19.14
CA LEU A 415 -34.14 -5.59 -19.46
C LEU A 415 -33.52 -6.98 -19.48
N VAL A 416 -32.79 -7.27 -20.54
CA VAL A 416 -32.08 -8.53 -20.72
C VAL A 416 -30.59 -8.23 -20.87
N ASN A 417 -29.81 -8.67 -19.88
CA ASN A 417 -28.36 -8.67 -19.93
C ASN A 417 -27.93 -9.92 -20.69
N MET A 418 -27.68 -9.77 -21.99
CA MET A 418 -27.34 -10.89 -22.88
C MET A 418 -25.96 -11.47 -22.56
N THR A 419 -25.05 -10.65 -22.02
CA THR A 419 -23.70 -11.08 -21.63
C THR A 419 -23.73 -12.02 -20.44
N LEU A 420 -24.55 -11.72 -19.43
CA LEU A 420 -24.71 -12.61 -18.28
C LEU A 420 -25.76 -13.71 -18.51
N GLY A 421 -26.64 -13.55 -19.50
CA GLY A 421 -27.78 -14.41 -19.69
C GLY A 421 -28.85 -14.23 -18.61
N TRP A 422 -29.05 -12.98 -18.15
CA TRP A 422 -30.00 -12.62 -17.10
C TRP A 422 -31.08 -11.67 -17.61
N GLN A 423 -32.25 -11.70 -16.98
CA GLN A 423 -33.34 -10.77 -17.27
C GLN A 423 -34.06 -10.29 -16.02
N ILE A 424 -34.65 -9.10 -16.13
CA ILE A 424 -35.62 -8.55 -15.20
C ILE A 424 -36.82 -8.05 -16.00
N ARG A 425 -38.02 -8.53 -15.65
CA ARG A 425 -39.30 -8.08 -16.17
C ARG A 425 -40.14 -7.54 -15.03
N LEU A 426 -40.71 -6.34 -15.22
CA LEU A 426 -41.59 -5.73 -14.22
C LEU A 426 -43.04 -5.83 -14.66
N LEU A 427 -43.86 -6.58 -13.92
CA LEU A 427 -45.27 -6.87 -14.23
C LEU A 427 -46.20 -5.72 -13.82
N ILE A 428 -45.86 -4.53 -14.31
CA ILE A 428 -46.57 -3.27 -14.12
C ILE A 428 -46.78 -2.58 -15.47
N ALA A 429 -47.64 -1.57 -15.49
CA ALA A 429 -47.72 -0.59 -16.56
C ALA A 429 -47.21 0.75 -16.04
N LEU A 430 -46.32 1.38 -16.79
CA LEU A 430 -45.91 2.77 -16.61
C LEU A 430 -46.83 3.65 -17.44
N SER A 431 -47.36 4.69 -16.80
CA SER A 431 -48.12 5.75 -17.44
C SER A 431 -47.20 6.68 -18.25
N PRO A 432 -47.74 7.50 -19.16
CA PRO A 432 -46.95 8.50 -19.88
C PRO A 432 -46.15 9.39 -18.92
N HIS A 433 -44.89 9.61 -19.26
CA HIS A 433 -43.92 10.41 -18.51
C HIS A 433 -43.51 9.87 -17.13
N GLU A 434 -43.96 8.66 -16.77
CA GLU A 434 -43.39 7.97 -15.62
C GLU A 434 -41.99 7.45 -15.94
N THR A 435 -41.13 7.47 -14.93
CA THR A 435 -39.77 6.95 -15.01
C THR A 435 -39.61 5.79 -14.03
N LEU A 436 -39.06 4.69 -14.50
CA LEU A 436 -38.72 3.54 -13.70
C LEU A 436 -37.25 3.64 -13.28
N ARG A 437 -37.00 3.46 -11.99
CA ARG A 437 -35.66 3.33 -11.40
C ARG A 437 -35.46 1.90 -10.92
N ILE A 438 -34.36 1.24 -11.30
CA ILE A 438 -33.97 -0.10 -10.81
C ILE A 438 -32.53 -0.02 -10.30
N TRP A 439 -32.28 -0.49 -9.07
CA TRP A 439 -30.95 -0.44 -8.44
C TRP A 439 -30.77 -1.58 -7.44
N ARG A 440 -29.53 -1.78 -6.97
CA ARG A 440 -29.23 -2.63 -5.83
C ARG A 440 -29.23 -1.80 -4.54
N ASP A 441 -30.04 -2.22 -3.58
CA ASP A 441 -29.98 -1.79 -2.20
C ASP A 441 -29.03 -2.72 -1.40
N PRO A 442 -28.07 -2.20 -0.63
CA PRO A 442 -27.10 -3.03 0.09
C PRO A 442 -27.72 -4.04 1.07
N GLU A 443 -28.83 -3.67 1.71
CA GLU A 443 -29.49 -4.51 2.71
C GLU A 443 -30.59 -5.37 2.08
N ARG A 444 -31.38 -4.78 1.18
CA ARG A 444 -32.61 -5.37 0.64
C ARG A 444 -32.44 -6.02 -0.73
N GLY A 445 -31.27 -5.93 -1.34
CA GLY A 445 -30.98 -6.48 -2.67
C GLY A 445 -31.62 -5.67 -3.78
N LEU A 446 -32.09 -6.33 -4.84
CA LEU A 446 -32.69 -5.68 -6.01
C LEU A 446 -33.97 -4.91 -5.66
N ARG A 447 -34.03 -3.63 -6.05
CA ARG A 447 -35.17 -2.73 -5.83
C ARG A 447 -35.59 -2.04 -7.13
N ALA A 448 -36.87 -1.66 -7.19
CA ALA A 448 -37.38 -0.83 -8.25
C ALA A 448 -38.48 0.11 -7.76
N ASN A 449 -38.51 1.34 -8.28
CA ASN A 449 -39.51 2.37 -7.99
C ASN A 449 -40.04 2.97 -9.28
N VAL A 450 -41.32 3.37 -9.28
CA VAL A 450 -41.89 4.27 -10.28
C VAL A 450 -41.81 5.69 -9.76
N ILE A 451 -41.22 6.58 -10.54
CA ILE A 451 -41.15 8.02 -10.30
C ILE A 451 -42.23 8.66 -11.17
N GLY A 452 -43.25 9.23 -10.53
CA GLY A 452 -44.34 9.92 -11.21
C GLY A 452 -43.89 11.27 -11.79
N ALA A 453 -44.74 11.87 -12.64
CA ALA A 453 -44.45 13.18 -13.27
C ALA A 453 -44.19 14.32 -12.25
N ALA A 454 -44.74 14.22 -11.04
CA ALA A 454 -44.51 15.16 -9.95
C ALA A 454 -43.27 14.82 -9.07
N GLY A 455 -42.47 13.82 -9.45
CA GLY A 455 -41.29 13.36 -8.71
C GLY A 455 -41.58 12.41 -7.53
N MET A 456 -42.84 12.08 -7.28
CA MET A 456 -43.23 11.12 -6.24
C MET A 456 -42.74 9.71 -6.56
N GLU A 457 -42.00 9.08 -5.64
CA GLU A 457 -41.54 7.71 -5.78
C GLU A 457 -42.52 6.70 -5.18
N LYS A 458 -42.85 5.66 -5.94
CA LYS A 458 -43.67 4.53 -5.50
C LYS A 458 -42.90 3.22 -5.63
N PRO A 459 -42.68 2.47 -4.54
CA PRO A 459 -41.97 1.20 -4.62
C PRO A 459 -42.76 0.12 -5.36
N ILE A 460 -42.02 -0.71 -6.10
CA ILE A 460 -42.55 -1.89 -6.78
C ILE A 460 -42.29 -3.11 -5.88
N SER A 461 -43.37 -3.82 -5.53
CA SER A 461 -43.27 -5.05 -4.75
C SER A 461 -42.50 -6.13 -5.52
N GLY A 462 -41.72 -6.97 -4.83
CA GLY A 462 -41.04 -8.12 -5.43
C GLY A 462 -41.97 -9.07 -6.17
N ALA A 463 -43.24 -9.18 -5.74
CA ALA A 463 -44.30 -9.92 -6.43
C ALA A 463 -44.76 -9.30 -7.76
N ARG A 464 -44.12 -8.20 -8.19
CA ARG A 464 -44.28 -7.59 -9.51
C ARG A 464 -42.96 -7.61 -10.30
N MET A 465 -41.94 -8.31 -9.82
CA MET A 465 -40.62 -8.41 -10.44
C MET A 465 -40.30 -9.87 -10.74
N LEU A 466 -40.21 -10.21 -12.03
CA LEU A 466 -39.76 -11.51 -12.50
C LEU A 466 -38.29 -11.38 -12.93
N VAL A 467 -37.39 -11.96 -12.16
CA VAL A 467 -35.94 -11.79 -12.29
C VAL A 467 -35.29 -13.17 -12.32
N GLY A 468 -34.21 -13.33 -13.07
CA GLY A 468 -33.37 -14.51 -13.04
C GLY A 468 -32.62 -14.74 -14.34
N PRO A 469 -31.80 -15.81 -14.42
CA PRO A 469 -31.30 -16.31 -15.68
C PRO A 469 -32.39 -16.46 -16.74
N VAL A 470 -32.05 -16.30 -18.01
CA VAL A 470 -32.93 -16.66 -19.11
C VAL A 470 -33.18 -18.17 -19.05
N GLY A 471 -34.44 -18.58 -19.23
CA GLY A 471 -34.84 -19.99 -19.17
C GLY A 471 -36.12 -20.21 -18.38
N SER A 472 -36.33 -21.46 -17.95
CA SER A 472 -37.51 -21.85 -17.17
C SER A 472 -37.39 -21.40 -15.73
N GLN A 473 -38.45 -20.76 -15.25
CA GLN A 473 -38.61 -20.31 -13.87
C GLN A 473 -40.04 -20.56 -13.40
N ALA A 474 -40.21 -20.55 -12.08
CA ALA A 474 -41.49 -20.62 -11.40
C ALA A 474 -41.45 -19.78 -10.13
N TRP A 475 -42.45 -18.93 -9.93
CA TRP A 475 -42.69 -18.29 -8.63
C TRP A 475 -43.18 -19.29 -7.59
N VAL A 476 -42.57 -19.27 -6.41
CA VAL A 476 -42.95 -20.18 -5.31
C VAL A 476 -43.86 -19.50 -4.27
N PRO A 477 -44.89 -20.20 -3.77
CA PRO A 477 -45.31 -21.56 -4.12
C PRO A 477 -46.18 -21.59 -5.39
N PHE A 478 -46.34 -22.77 -5.99
CA PHE A 478 -47.20 -22.98 -7.17
C PHE A 478 -48.02 -24.28 -7.04
N ALA A 479 -49.12 -24.36 -7.79
CA ALA A 479 -49.99 -25.54 -7.79
C ALA A 479 -49.43 -26.67 -8.67
N GLY A 480 -49.61 -27.92 -8.24
CA GLY A 480 -49.21 -29.10 -9.01
C GLY A 480 -47.70 -29.37 -9.01
N GLU A 481 -47.18 -29.91 -10.12
CA GLU A 481 -45.78 -30.21 -10.34
C GLU A 481 -45.26 -29.40 -11.55
N TRP A 482 -44.03 -28.88 -11.46
CA TRP A 482 -43.38 -28.12 -12.52
C TRP A 482 -42.20 -28.90 -13.09
N ARG A 483 -42.15 -29.07 -14.42
CA ARG A 483 -41.12 -29.85 -15.10
C ARG A 483 -39.85 -29.02 -15.28
N LEU A 484 -38.69 -29.64 -15.07
CA LEU A 484 -37.41 -29.07 -15.47
C LEU A 484 -37.25 -29.21 -16.98
N SER A 485 -36.91 -28.12 -17.66
CA SER A 485 -36.74 -28.08 -19.12
C SER A 485 -35.28 -27.85 -19.48
N ARG A 486 -34.86 -28.25 -20.70
CA ARG A 486 -33.50 -27.97 -21.16
C ARG A 486 -33.27 -26.46 -21.25
N ASN A 487 -32.15 -26.00 -20.68
CA ASN A 487 -31.68 -24.64 -20.79
C ASN A 487 -30.72 -24.50 -22.00
N THR A 488 -30.15 -23.31 -22.21
CA THR A 488 -29.23 -23.02 -23.32
C THR A 488 -27.97 -23.87 -23.33
N ASP A 489 -27.53 -24.37 -22.18
CA ASP A 489 -26.42 -25.33 -22.02
C ASP A 489 -26.84 -26.80 -22.24
N GLY A 490 -28.12 -27.05 -22.54
CA GLY A 490 -28.67 -28.38 -22.76
C GLY A 490 -29.08 -29.13 -21.49
N GLU A 491 -28.72 -28.62 -20.30
CA GLU A 491 -29.08 -29.24 -19.01
C GLU A 491 -30.54 -28.97 -18.66
N LYS A 492 -31.22 -29.94 -18.02
CA LYS A 492 -32.56 -29.74 -17.46
C LYS A 492 -32.45 -28.83 -16.24
N ALA A 493 -33.05 -27.64 -16.29
CA ALA A 493 -33.01 -26.69 -15.19
C ALA A 493 -34.38 -26.04 -14.92
N LEU A 494 -34.57 -25.58 -13.67
CA LEU A 494 -35.68 -24.73 -13.26
C LEU A 494 -35.21 -23.77 -12.17
N GLN A 495 -35.60 -22.51 -12.30
CA GLN A 495 -35.37 -21.49 -11.29
C GLN A 495 -36.60 -21.38 -10.39
N LEU A 496 -36.39 -21.54 -9.09
CA LEU A 496 -37.40 -21.29 -8.05
C LEU A 496 -37.22 -19.87 -7.54
N ASN A 497 -38.17 -19.00 -7.88
CA ASN A 497 -38.10 -17.58 -7.55
C ASN A 497 -39.12 -17.26 -6.46
N ASN A 498 -38.65 -17.02 -5.25
CA ASN A 498 -39.47 -16.47 -4.17
C ASN A 498 -39.48 -14.94 -4.32
N PRO A 499 -40.60 -14.28 -4.64
CA PRO A 499 -40.61 -12.84 -4.92
C PRO A 499 -40.12 -11.97 -3.76
N ARG A 500 -40.20 -12.48 -2.53
CA ARG A 500 -39.80 -11.76 -1.31
C ARG A 500 -38.35 -12.00 -0.89
N ALA A 501 -37.69 -12.98 -1.50
CA ALA A 501 -36.32 -13.33 -1.17
C ALA A 501 -35.32 -12.56 -2.04
N ARG A 502 -34.10 -12.35 -1.51
CA ARG A 502 -33.01 -11.67 -2.21
C ARG A 502 -32.47 -12.49 -3.38
N GLU A 503 -32.45 -13.81 -3.23
CA GLU A 503 -31.84 -14.72 -4.17
C GLU A 503 -32.89 -15.58 -4.90
N ILE A 504 -32.43 -16.28 -5.93
CA ILE A 504 -33.17 -17.30 -6.68
C ILE A 504 -32.43 -18.61 -6.51
N VAL A 505 -33.18 -19.69 -6.35
CA VAL A 505 -32.60 -21.04 -6.28
C VAL A 505 -32.75 -21.72 -7.63
N GLN A 506 -31.63 -22.05 -8.29
CA GLN A 506 -31.61 -22.81 -9.53
C GLN A 506 -31.40 -24.29 -9.25
N LEU A 507 -32.35 -25.11 -9.69
CA LEU A 507 -32.24 -26.57 -9.71
C LEU A 507 -31.72 -27.01 -11.07
N ARG A 508 -30.65 -27.81 -11.10
CA ARG A 508 -30.06 -28.40 -12.32
C ARG A 508 -30.06 -29.92 -12.19
N GLY A 509 -30.55 -30.65 -13.19
CA GLY A 509 -30.54 -32.11 -13.17
C GLY A 509 -29.12 -32.68 -13.13
N ARG A 510 -28.91 -33.80 -12.44
CA ARG A 510 -27.63 -34.56 -12.45
C ARG A 510 -27.56 -35.54 -13.62
N ASP A 511 -26.34 -35.98 -13.95
CA ASP A 511 -26.03 -36.88 -15.08
C ASP A 511 -26.86 -38.18 -15.13
N VAL A 512 -27.19 -38.76 -13.98
CA VAL A 512 -28.04 -39.97 -13.89
C VAL A 512 -29.46 -39.73 -14.42
N VAL A 513 -29.91 -38.47 -14.48
CA VAL A 513 -31.23 -38.03 -14.98
C VAL A 513 -31.16 -37.47 -16.42
N HIS A 514 -29.96 -37.38 -17.02
CA HIS A 514 -29.78 -36.91 -18.39
C HIS A 514 -30.13 -37.97 -19.45
N ALA A 515 -30.15 -39.26 -19.10
CA ALA A 515 -30.28 -40.36 -20.08
C ALA A 515 -31.73 -40.63 -20.57
N SER A 516 -32.76 -40.48 -19.72
CA SER A 516 -34.18 -40.73 -20.05
C SER A 516 -35.09 -40.40 -18.85
N GLY A 517 -36.34 -39.98 -19.04
CA GLY A 517 -37.31 -39.71 -17.96
C GLY A 517 -37.66 -38.23 -17.70
N GLU A 518 -38.74 -38.02 -16.94
CA GLU A 518 -39.30 -36.71 -16.58
C GLU A 518 -38.88 -36.32 -15.15
N LEU A 519 -38.31 -35.12 -14.97
CA LEU A 519 -37.94 -34.56 -13.67
C LEU A 519 -38.83 -33.36 -13.37
N SER A 520 -39.58 -33.44 -12.28
CA SER A 520 -40.49 -32.40 -11.81
C SER A 520 -40.23 -32.00 -10.36
N VAL A 521 -40.68 -30.81 -10.01
CA VAL A 521 -40.65 -30.30 -8.64
C VAL A 521 -42.03 -29.79 -8.23
N ARG A 522 -42.38 -30.00 -6.96
CA ARG A 522 -43.55 -29.42 -6.31
C ARG A 522 -43.10 -28.60 -5.13
N VAL A 523 -43.59 -27.36 -5.04
CA VAL A 523 -43.28 -26.44 -3.93
C VAL A 523 -44.58 -25.96 -3.30
N MET A 524 -44.85 -26.41 -2.08
CA MET A 524 -46.03 -26.02 -1.31
C MET A 524 -45.64 -25.19 -0.09
N PRO A 525 -46.55 -24.36 0.48
CA PRO A 525 -46.36 -23.82 1.81
C PRO A 525 -46.08 -24.95 2.82
N ALA A 526 -45.14 -24.72 3.73
CA ALA A 526 -44.75 -25.74 4.71
C ALA A 526 -45.93 -26.18 5.59
N ALA A 527 -45.97 -27.46 5.96
CA ALA A 527 -46.91 -27.96 6.94
C ALA A 527 -46.77 -27.20 8.28
N LEU A 528 -47.89 -26.75 8.84
CA LEU A 528 -47.93 -26.03 10.11
C LEU A 528 -47.97 -26.99 11.29
N SER A 529 -47.21 -26.67 12.34
CA SER A 529 -47.31 -27.36 13.63
C SER A 529 -48.69 -27.13 14.26
N THR A 530 -49.25 -28.18 14.86
CA THR A 530 -50.49 -28.10 15.66
C THR A 530 -50.22 -27.74 17.13
N ALA A 531 -48.94 -27.57 17.51
CA ALA A 531 -48.56 -27.14 18.84
C ALA A 531 -49.03 -25.70 19.11
N SER A 532 -49.51 -25.46 20.33
CA SER A 532 -49.99 -24.13 20.78
C SER A 532 -49.12 -23.56 21.91
N LYS A 533 -48.06 -24.28 22.32
CA LYS A 533 -47.20 -23.88 23.44
C LYS A 533 -46.15 -22.89 22.95
N LEU A 534 -46.20 -21.67 23.47
CA LEU A 534 -45.20 -20.64 23.21
C LEU A 534 -43.88 -20.95 23.96
N PRO A 535 -42.71 -20.50 23.44
CA PRO A 535 -41.43 -20.58 24.13
C PRO A 535 -41.47 -19.85 25.48
N ALA A 536 -40.69 -20.30 26.46
CA ALA A 536 -40.51 -19.54 27.70
C ALA A 536 -39.82 -18.21 27.41
N ALA A 537 -40.38 -17.09 27.88
CA ALA A 537 -39.77 -15.77 27.71
C ALA A 537 -38.59 -15.62 28.69
N ALA A 538 -37.37 -15.68 28.16
CA ALA A 538 -36.17 -15.26 28.88
C ALA A 538 -35.82 -13.82 28.46
N PRO A 539 -35.41 -12.93 29.38
CA PRO A 539 -35.03 -11.55 29.04
C PRO A 539 -33.93 -11.53 27.98
N GLY A 540 -34.15 -10.79 26.89
CA GLY A 540 -33.18 -10.61 25.80
C GLY A 540 -33.13 -11.73 24.74
N THR A 541 -33.94 -12.80 24.88
CA THR A 541 -33.97 -13.88 23.88
C THR A 541 -35.14 -13.70 22.91
N PRO A 542 -34.90 -13.57 21.60
CA PRO A 542 -35.98 -13.44 20.62
C PRO A 542 -36.79 -14.74 20.52
N TRP A 543 -38.11 -14.61 20.38
CA TRP A 543 -38.94 -15.75 20.02
C TRP A 543 -38.73 -16.13 18.56
N GLN A 544 -38.82 -17.43 18.28
CA GLN A 544 -38.77 -17.99 16.93
C GLN A 544 -40.00 -18.87 16.75
N LEU A 545 -40.92 -18.44 15.89
CA LEU A 545 -42.23 -19.08 15.71
C LEU A 545 -42.48 -19.38 14.24
N GLN A 546 -43.19 -20.47 13.97
CA GLN A 546 -43.70 -20.79 12.64
C GLN A 546 -45.22 -20.73 12.67
N GLY A 547 -45.83 -20.10 11.66
CA GLY A 547 -47.27 -19.97 11.57
C GLY A 547 -47.72 -19.34 10.25
N ARG A 548 -49.02 -19.18 10.09
CA ARG A 548 -49.60 -18.42 8.97
C ARG A 548 -49.89 -16.99 9.40
N VAL A 549 -49.46 -16.01 8.62
CA VAL A 549 -49.84 -14.61 8.87
C VAL A 549 -51.29 -14.43 8.44
N GLN A 550 -52.14 -13.97 9.36
CA GLN A 550 -53.52 -13.60 9.08
C GLN A 550 -53.70 -12.09 9.26
N VAL A 551 -54.43 -11.47 8.33
CA VAL A 551 -54.86 -10.07 8.47
C VAL A 551 -56.11 -10.03 9.34
N VAL A 552 -56.09 -9.21 10.38
CA VAL A 552 -57.23 -9.00 11.28
C VAL A 552 -57.57 -7.51 11.36
N GLU A 553 -58.75 -7.18 11.87
CA GLU A 553 -59.13 -5.80 12.10
C GLU A 553 -58.15 -5.15 13.11
N GLY A 554 -57.39 -4.16 12.66
CA GLY A 554 -56.39 -3.45 13.47
C GLY A 554 -54.98 -4.04 13.49
N GLY A 555 -54.67 -5.09 12.72
CA GLY A 555 -53.28 -5.59 12.63
C GLY A 555 -53.10 -6.97 11.97
N PHE A 556 -52.06 -7.68 12.42
CA PHE A 556 -51.67 -9.00 11.90
C PHE A 556 -51.52 -10.00 13.03
N GLN A 557 -51.89 -11.25 12.80
CA GLN A 557 -51.72 -12.37 13.74
C GLN A 557 -50.95 -13.52 13.11
N LEU A 558 -50.26 -14.30 13.95
CA LEU A 558 -49.62 -15.55 13.53
C LEU A 558 -50.46 -16.74 14.00
N LEU A 559 -51.00 -17.53 13.08
CA LEU A 559 -51.81 -18.71 13.38
C LEU A 559 -51.01 -20.00 13.33
N ASN A 560 -51.34 -20.97 14.20
CA ASN A 560 -50.83 -22.34 14.08
C ASN A 560 -51.65 -23.21 13.11
N GLY A 561 -51.30 -24.50 13.01
CA GLY A 561 -51.97 -25.46 12.12
C GLY A 561 -53.44 -25.78 12.48
N LYS A 562 -53.94 -25.35 13.65
CA LYS A 562 -55.36 -25.44 14.04
C LYS A 562 -56.12 -24.14 13.79
N GLY A 563 -55.48 -23.10 13.27
CA GLY A 563 -56.07 -21.76 13.10
C GLY A 563 -56.15 -20.95 14.39
N LEU A 564 -55.47 -21.37 15.47
CA LEU A 564 -55.39 -20.61 16.72
C LEU A 564 -54.30 -19.53 16.63
N ALA A 565 -54.62 -18.31 17.07
CA ALA A 565 -53.67 -17.21 17.16
C ALA A 565 -52.61 -17.50 18.23
N LEU A 566 -51.34 -17.55 17.80
CA LEU A 566 -50.17 -17.69 18.67
C LEU A 566 -49.75 -16.34 19.25
N VAL A 567 -49.62 -15.33 18.38
CA VAL A 567 -49.17 -13.97 18.72
C VAL A 567 -49.80 -12.94 17.79
N ASN A 568 -49.99 -11.72 18.28
CA ASN A 568 -50.14 -10.52 17.45
C ASN A 568 -48.76 -10.14 16.87
N LEU A 569 -48.72 -9.65 15.65
CA LEU A 569 -47.49 -9.28 14.96
C LEU A 569 -47.42 -7.77 14.72
N ARG A 570 -46.23 -7.20 14.93
CA ARG A 570 -45.87 -5.85 14.48
C ARG A 570 -44.51 -5.90 13.80
N GLY A 571 -44.39 -5.38 12.58
CA GLY A 571 -43.10 -5.30 11.89
C GLY A 571 -42.18 -4.28 12.55
N ALA A 572 -40.90 -4.62 12.70
CA ALA A 572 -39.85 -3.63 12.94
C ALA A 572 -39.64 -2.73 11.70
N ALA A 573 -38.74 -1.76 11.81
CA ALA A 573 -38.43 -0.85 10.70
C ALA A 573 -38.00 -1.65 9.44
N GLY A 574 -38.69 -1.43 8.32
CA GLY A 574 -38.41 -2.11 7.06
C GLY A 574 -39.15 -3.43 6.81
N ILE A 575 -39.96 -3.91 7.76
CA ILE A 575 -40.82 -5.09 7.56
C ILE A 575 -42.28 -4.64 7.42
N ASP A 576 -42.81 -4.75 6.20
CA ASP A 576 -44.24 -4.59 5.94
C ASP A 576 -44.92 -5.97 6.02
N LEU A 577 -45.73 -6.19 7.07
CA LEU A 577 -46.44 -7.46 7.27
C LEU A 577 -47.57 -7.67 6.26
N ALA A 578 -48.05 -6.62 5.59
CA ALA A 578 -49.06 -6.76 4.54
C ALA A 578 -48.52 -7.60 3.38
N ASP A 579 -47.22 -7.48 3.08
CA ASP A 579 -46.58 -8.30 2.06
C ASP A 579 -46.63 -9.79 2.41
N TRP A 580 -46.81 -10.19 3.66
CA TRP A 580 -46.76 -11.59 4.13
C TRP A 580 -48.13 -12.20 4.40
N ALA A 581 -49.23 -11.49 4.11
CA ALA A 581 -50.58 -11.96 4.34
C ALA A 581 -50.83 -13.36 3.74
N GLU A 582 -51.49 -14.22 4.54
CA GLU A 582 -51.84 -15.61 4.25
C GLU A 582 -50.65 -16.57 4.01
N GLN A 583 -49.42 -16.10 4.17
CA GLN A 583 -48.23 -16.92 3.96
C GLN A 583 -47.89 -17.74 5.21
N VAL A 584 -47.39 -18.96 4.98
CA VAL A 584 -46.71 -19.72 6.03
C VAL A 584 -45.29 -19.20 6.17
N VAL A 585 -44.98 -18.69 7.35
CA VAL A 585 -43.72 -18.02 7.65
C VAL A 585 -43.08 -18.58 8.90
N TRP A 586 -41.79 -18.33 9.00
CA TRP A 586 -41.06 -18.32 10.25
C TRP A 586 -40.74 -16.87 10.60
N VAL A 587 -41.05 -16.48 11.83
CA VAL A 587 -40.78 -15.14 12.37
C VAL A 587 -39.81 -15.25 13.54
N SER A 588 -38.90 -14.28 13.62
CA SER A 588 -38.09 -14.05 14.81
C SER A 588 -38.22 -12.61 15.26
N GLY A 589 -38.32 -12.40 16.56
CA GLY A 589 -38.55 -11.07 17.09
C GLY A 589 -38.59 -10.99 18.60
N THR A 590 -38.75 -9.76 19.09
CA THR A 590 -38.83 -9.46 20.52
C THR A 590 -40.26 -9.67 21.05
N PRO A 591 -40.48 -10.56 22.01
CA PRO A 591 -41.81 -10.83 22.56
C PRO A 591 -42.21 -9.82 23.65
N HIS A 592 -43.47 -9.40 23.61
CA HIS A 592 -44.15 -8.60 24.63
C HIS A 592 -45.32 -9.42 25.19
N THR A 593 -45.07 -10.08 26.31
CA THR A 593 -45.98 -11.07 26.90
C THR A 593 -47.07 -10.48 27.80
N GLU A 594 -47.14 -9.16 27.90
CA GLU A 594 -48.14 -8.44 28.71
C GLU A 594 -49.53 -8.39 28.04
N LEU A 595 -49.61 -8.78 26.75
CA LEU A 595 -50.84 -8.82 25.96
C LEU A 595 -51.31 -10.27 25.77
N GLU A 596 -52.62 -10.46 25.56
CA GLU A 596 -53.22 -11.76 25.24
C GLU A 596 -54.06 -11.66 23.95
N PRO A 597 -53.64 -12.30 22.83
CA PRO A 597 -52.38 -13.01 22.65
C PRO A 597 -51.15 -12.06 22.68
N PRO A 598 -49.96 -12.56 23.06
CA PRO A 598 -48.74 -11.75 23.14
C PRO A 598 -48.42 -11.02 21.84
N LEU A 599 -47.79 -9.85 21.93
CA LEU A 599 -47.29 -9.12 20.77
C LEU A 599 -45.84 -9.53 20.47
N LEU A 600 -45.55 -9.86 19.22
CA LEU A 600 -44.19 -10.08 18.74
C LEU A 600 -43.79 -8.93 17.80
N VAL A 601 -42.76 -8.17 18.17
CA VAL A 601 -42.13 -7.21 17.27
C VAL A 601 -41.16 -7.98 16.39
N VAL A 602 -41.53 -8.17 15.12
CA VAL A 602 -40.85 -9.03 14.17
C VAL A 602 -39.63 -8.31 13.61
N ASP A 603 -38.45 -8.89 13.89
CA ASP A 603 -37.16 -8.42 13.39
C ASP A 603 -36.74 -9.19 12.12
N ARG A 604 -37.24 -10.42 11.94
CA ARG A 604 -36.99 -11.24 10.76
C ARG A 604 -38.21 -12.09 10.41
N ILE A 605 -38.54 -12.18 9.13
CA ILE A 605 -39.65 -12.97 8.60
C ILE A 605 -39.22 -13.67 7.31
N GLN A 606 -39.52 -14.97 7.18
CA GLN A 606 -39.11 -15.78 6.03
C GLN A 606 -40.22 -16.76 5.65
N ALA A 607 -40.46 -16.96 4.36
CA ALA A 607 -41.46 -17.90 3.87
C ALA A 607 -40.94 -19.34 4.02
N ARG A 608 -41.81 -20.26 4.43
CA ARG A 608 -41.45 -21.68 4.60
C ARG A 608 -42.19 -22.55 3.60
N PHE A 609 -41.45 -23.47 3.01
CA PHE A 609 -41.92 -24.35 1.96
C PHE A 609 -41.57 -25.81 2.23
N ASP A 610 -42.40 -26.71 1.70
CA ASP A 610 -42.08 -28.11 1.50
C ASP A 610 -41.80 -28.34 0.01
N VAL A 611 -40.61 -28.84 -0.30
CA VAL A 611 -40.13 -29.05 -1.66
C VAL A 611 -40.02 -30.56 -1.92
N THR A 612 -40.70 -31.04 -2.95
CA THR A 612 -40.63 -32.43 -3.40
C THR A 612 -40.06 -32.51 -4.80
N LEU A 613 -38.98 -33.26 -4.98
CA LEU A 613 -38.41 -33.58 -6.29
C LEU A 613 -38.86 -34.98 -6.70
N ARG A 614 -39.30 -35.13 -7.95
CA ARG A 614 -39.77 -36.41 -8.48
C ARG A 614 -39.16 -36.67 -9.85
N HIS A 615 -38.52 -37.82 -9.97
CA HIS A 615 -38.04 -38.35 -11.24
C HIS A 615 -38.85 -39.58 -11.63
N VAL A 616 -39.46 -39.55 -12.81
CA VAL A 616 -40.14 -40.69 -13.44
C VAL A 616 -39.25 -41.18 -14.58
N ALA A 617 -38.64 -42.34 -14.41
CA ALA A 617 -37.78 -42.94 -15.43
C ALA A 617 -38.62 -43.56 -16.56
N ASP A 618 -38.12 -43.49 -17.80
CA ASP A 618 -38.75 -44.19 -18.95
C ASP A 618 -38.60 -45.72 -18.83
N ALA A 619 -37.56 -46.20 -18.13
CA ALA A 619 -37.36 -47.59 -17.73
C ALA A 619 -36.65 -47.66 -16.35
N GLY A 620 -37.16 -48.49 -15.43
CA GLY A 620 -36.65 -48.63 -14.05
C GLY A 620 -37.56 -47.99 -12.97
N GLU A 621 -37.14 -48.03 -11.70
CA GLU A 621 -37.88 -47.41 -10.59
C GLU A 621 -37.65 -45.89 -10.56
N GLY A 622 -38.73 -45.12 -10.50
CA GLY A 622 -38.67 -43.66 -10.28
C GLY A 622 -38.18 -43.32 -8.87
N GLN A 623 -37.73 -42.08 -8.67
CA GLN A 623 -37.19 -41.62 -7.39
C GLN A 623 -37.93 -40.36 -6.91
N THR A 624 -38.17 -40.27 -5.60
CA THR A 624 -38.75 -39.08 -4.96
C THR A 624 -37.88 -38.64 -3.78
N GLU A 625 -37.61 -37.35 -3.68
CA GLU A 625 -36.87 -36.72 -2.58
C GLU A 625 -37.71 -35.59 -1.98
N LYS A 626 -37.70 -35.45 -0.65
CA LYS A 626 -38.48 -34.44 0.08
C LYS A 626 -37.58 -33.60 0.97
N TYR A 627 -37.81 -32.30 0.95
CA TYR A 627 -37.14 -31.30 1.77
C TYR A 627 -38.21 -30.45 2.46
N GLU A 628 -38.43 -30.72 3.74
CA GLU A 628 -39.51 -30.11 4.52
C GLU A 628 -39.02 -28.87 5.27
N ASN A 629 -39.92 -27.90 5.43
CA ASN A 629 -39.71 -26.66 6.20
C ASN A 629 -38.45 -25.86 5.79
N VAL A 630 -38.24 -25.71 4.49
CA VAL A 630 -37.10 -25.00 3.90
C VAL A 630 -37.45 -23.59 3.48
N THR A 631 -36.44 -22.72 3.38
CA THR A 631 -36.55 -21.43 2.68
C THR A 631 -36.03 -21.55 1.25
N VAL A 632 -36.55 -20.70 0.36
CA VAL A 632 -36.13 -20.62 -1.06
C VAL A 632 -35.70 -19.18 -1.34
N GLY A 633 -34.42 -18.99 -1.66
CA GLY A 633 -33.83 -17.69 -2.03
C GLY A 633 -33.45 -16.77 -0.87
N ASP A 634 -33.71 -17.20 0.37
CA ASP A 634 -33.16 -16.58 1.57
C ASP A 634 -31.66 -16.91 1.72
N ASP A 635 -30.99 -16.29 2.70
CA ASP A 635 -29.58 -16.54 3.05
C ASP A 635 -29.19 -18.04 2.95
N PRO A 636 -28.33 -18.41 1.98
CA PRO A 636 -28.03 -19.79 1.65
C PRO A 636 -27.17 -20.49 2.73
N THR A 637 -26.57 -19.73 3.65
CA THR A 637 -25.77 -20.28 4.75
C THR A 637 -26.63 -20.85 5.88
N GLN A 638 -27.92 -20.49 5.93
CA GLN A 638 -28.82 -20.89 7.00
C GLN A 638 -29.15 -22.39 6.94
N PRO A 639 -29.25 -23.10 8.08
CA PRO A 639 -29.52 -24.54 8.12
C PRO A 639 -30.82 -24.98 7.45
N HIS A 640 -31.75 -24.05 7.25
CA HIS A 640 -33.04 -24.31 6.64
C HIS A 640 -33.15 -23.81 5.19
N ALA A 641 -32.08 -23.23 4.62
CA ALA A 641 -32.06 -22.92 3.20
C ALA A 641 -32.13 -24.22 2.39
N LEU A 642 -32.95 -24.23 1.33
CA LEU A 642 -33.05 -25.40 0.43
C LEU A 642 -31.68 -25.80 -0.12
N VAL A 643 -30.85 -24.81 -0.46
CA VAL A 643 -29.46 -24.99 -0.92
C VAL A 643 -28.66 -25.78 0.12
N ARG A 644 -28.61 -25.27 1.36
CA ARG A 644 -27.91 -25.93 2.47
C ARG A 644 -28.44 -27.32 2.78
N ARG A 645 -29.75 -27.53 2.69
CA ARG A 645 -30.39 -28.83 2.93
C ARG A 645 -30.03 -29.86 1.87
N ILE A 646 -29.97 -29.47 0.60
CA ILE A 646 -29.51 -30.35 -0.47
C ILE A 646 -27.99 -30.60 -0.35
N GLU A 647 -27.20 -29.66 0.18
CA GLU A 647 -25.77 -29.90 0.44
C GLU A 647 -25.54 -30.89 1.59
N THR A 648 -26.23 -30.71 2.73
CA THR A 648 -26.08 -31.58 3.90
C THR A 648 -26.76 -32.93 3.71
N GLN A 649 -27.80 -33.00 2.89
CA GLN A 649 -28.44 -34.21 2.42
C GLN A 649 -28.40 -34.24 0.87
N PRO A 650 -27.24 -34.64 0.28
CA PRO A 650 -27.01 -34.63 -1.16
C PRO A 650 -28.16 -35.24 -1.97
N SER A 651 -28.79 -34.40 -2.80
CA SER A 651 -29.77 -34.87 -3.79
C SER A 651 -29.09 -35.75 -4.83
N LYS A 652 -29.73 -36.87 -5.18
CA LYS A 652 -29.32 -37.71 -6.32
C LYS A 652 -29.90 -37.19 -7.64
N LEU A 653 -30.95 -36.38 -7.58
CA LEU A 653 -31.68 -35.88 -8.74
C LEU A 653 -31.14 -34.56 -9.27
N VAL A 654 -30.77 -33.64 -8.37
CA VAL A 654 -30.36 -32.28 -8.75
C VAL A 654 -29.07 -31.82 -8.10
N ARG A 655 -28.43 -30.85 -8.74
CA ARG A 655 -27.52 -29.89 -8.14
C ARG A 655 -28.31 -28.60 -7.91
N VAL A 656 -27.94 -27.86 -6.88
CA VAL A 656 -28.62 -26.63 -6.51
C VAL A 656 -27.59 -25.51 -6.46
N VAL A 657 -27.98 -24.33 -6.94
CA VAL A 657 -27.18 -23.11 -6.86
C VAL A 657 -28.09 -21.96 -6.44
N SER A 658 -27.59 -21.05 -5.61
CA SER A 658 -28.27 -19.80 -5.28
C SER A 658 -27.63 -18.64 -6.04
N TRP A 659 -28.44 -17.69 -6.50
CA TRP A 659 -27.95 -16.51 -7.20
C TRP A 659 -28.66 -15.25 -6.71
N ASP A 660 -27.91 -14.18 -6.45
CA ASP A 660 -28.48 -12.87 -6.10
C ASP A 660 -29.27 -12.29 -7.29
N LYS A 661 -30.51 -11.85 -7.05
CA LYS A 661 -31.34 -11.20 -8.08
C LYS A 661 -30.70 -9.95 -8.67
N ALA A 662 -29.89 -9.24 -7.89
CA ALA A 662 -29.19 -8.04 -8.32
C ALA A 662 -28.11 -8.31 -9.39
N THR A 663 -27.71 -9.58 -9.61
CA THR A 663 -26.77 -9.99 -10.67
C THR A 663 -27.20 -9.49 -12.05
N VAL A 664 -28.50 -9.35 -12.30
CA VAL A 664 -29.00 -8.78 -13.56
C VAL A 664 -28.43 -7.40 -13.86
N LEU A 665 -28.14 -6.59 -12.83
CA LEU A 665 -27.63 -5.21 -12.93
C LEU A 665 -26.10 -5.13 -13.06
N THR A 666 -25.39 -6.25 -12.95
CA THR A 666 -23.94 -6.27 -13.02
C THR A 666 -23.46 -5.96 -14.44
N LEU A 667 -22.47 -5.08 -14.53
CA LEU A 667 -21.67 -4.78 -15.70
C LEU A 667 -20.27 -5.41 -15.52
N PRO A 668 -20.03 -6.61 -16.08
CA PRO A 668 -18.69 -7.19 -16.15
C PRO A 668 -17.69 -6.23 -16.78
N GLN A 669 -16.40 -6.43 -16.46
CA GLN A 669 -15.32 -5.72 -17.14
C GLN A 669 -15.38 -5.99 -18.65
N GLY A 670 -15.19 -4.94 -19.46
CA GLY A 670 -15.29 -5.00 -20.91
C GLY A 670 -16.71 -4.71 -21.42
N ARG A 671 -17.05 -5.31 -22.56
CA ARG A 671 -18.31 -5.05 -23.26
C ARG A 671 -19.43 -5.97 -22.78
N SER A 672 -20.53 -5.36 -22.36
CA SER A 672 -21.80 -6.02 -22.05
C SER A 672 -22.85 -5.69 -23.12
N ASP A 673 -23.53 -6.69 -23.67
CA ASP A 673 -24.62 -6.49 -24.62
C ASP A 673 -25.97 -6.60 -23.90
N TRP A 674 -26.82 -5.60 -24.10
CA TRP A 674 -28.15 -5.50 -23.51
C TRP A 674 -29.23 -5.54 -24.57
N ARG A 675 -30.42 -5.95 -24.16
CA ARG A 675 -31.63 -5.98 -24.99
C ARG A 675 -32.85 -5.55 -24.20
N TYR A 676 -33.76 -4.85 -24.87
CA TYR A 676 -34.99 -4.33 -24.30
C TYR A 676 -36.19 -5.09 -24.83
N LEU A 677 -37.11 -5.47 -23.95
CA LEU A 677 -38.42 -6.03 -24.31
C LEU A 677 -39.52 -5.33 -23.50
N ASP A 678 -40.75 -5.58 -23.91
CA ASP A 678 -41.97 -5.11 -23.27
C ASP A 678 -43.15 -6.02 -23.70
N CYS A 679 -44.29 -5.91 -23.00
CA CYS A 679 -45.49 -6.60 -23.42
C CYS A 679 -46.08 -5.94 -24.66
N TYR A 680 -46.63 -6.78 -25.53
CA TYR A 680 -47.50 -6.41 -26.62
C TYR A 680 -48.80 -5.81 -26.07
N GLY A 681 -49.06 -4.55 -26.40
CA GLY A 681 -50.24 -3.81 -25.96
C GLY A 681 -50.20 -2.37 -26.45
N SER A 682 -51.35 -1.71 -26.46
CA SER A 682 -51.48 -0.31 -26.89
C SER A 682 -50.68 0.64 -26.01
N ARG A 683 -50.01 1.60 -26.64
CA ARG A 683 -49.44 2.77 -25.96
C ARG A 683 -50.50 3.87 -25.84
N PHE A 684 -50.32 4.77 -24.88
CA PHE A 684 -51.24 5.91 -24.74
C PHE A 684 -51.19 6.78 -26.02
N ASN A 685 -52.34 7.26 -26.48
CA ASN A 685 -52.52 8.00 -27.75
C ASN A 685 -52.13 7.25 -29.05
N ARG A 686 -52.05 5.91 -29.02
CA ARG A 686 -51.70 5.10 -30.20
C ARG A 686 -52.48 3.78 -30.34
N ALA A 687 -53.63 3.66 -29.68
CA ALA A 687 -54.46 2.46 -29.78
C ALA A 687 -55.20 2.42 -31.13
N SER A 688 -55.16 1.29 -31.82
CA SER A 688 -56.10 0.96 -32.89
C SER A 688 -57.28 0.23 -32.26
N PHE A 689 -58.46 0.83 -32.31
CA PHE A 689 -59.68 0.17 -31.84
C PHE A 689 -59.94 -1.08 -32.70
N ASP A 690 -60.46 -2.14 -32.09
CA ASP A 690 -60.72 -3.48 -32.68
C ASP A 690 -59.50 -4.42 -32.86
N GLU A 691 -58.26 -3.90 -32.84
CA GLU A 691 -57.04 -4.72 -32.97
C GLU A 691 -56.18 -4.77 -31.70
N ALA A 692 -56.31 -3.76 -30.82
CA ALA A 692 -55.33 -3.53 -29.77
C ALA A 692 -55.84 -3.90 -28.36
N HIS A 693 -54.95 -4.46 -27.54
CA HIS A 693 -55.21 -4.77 -26.13
C HIS A 693 -54.74 -3.63 -25.22
N PHE A 694 -55.53 -3.26 -24.22
CA PHE A 694 -55.16 -2.26 -23.21
C PHE A 694 -54.16 -2.83 -22.19
N ALA A 695 -53.28 -1.98 -21.66
CA ALA A 695 -52.32 -2.36 -20.64
C ALA A 695 -53.01 -2.84 -19.34
N GLY A 696 -52.45 -3.87 -18.69
CA GLY A 696 -52.92 -4.36 -17.38
C GLY A 696 -53.39 -5.83 -17.33
N GLY A 697 -53.44 -6.53 -18.47
CA GLY A 697 -53.76 -7.97 -18.55
C GLY A 697 -52.54 -8.90 -18.50
N ILE A 698 -52.67 -10.11 -19.08
CA ILE A 698 -51.54 -11.03 -19.30
C ILE A 698 -50.51 -10.33 -20.19
N CYS A 699 -49.24 -10.37 -19.81
CA CYS A 699 -48.15 -9.87 -20.62
C CYS A 699 -47.94 -10.79 -21.83
N LEU A 700 -48.37 -10.35 -23.00
CA LEU A 700 -48.07 -11.05 -24.25
C LEU A 700 -46.70 -10.60 -24.75
N ASP A 701 -45.68 -11.43 -24.58
CA ASP A 701 -44.31 -11.12 -25.00
C ASP A 701 -44.16 -11.41 -26.50
N ARG A 702 -43.75 -10.43 -27.31
CA ARG A 702 -43.44 -10.71 -28.73
C ARG A 702 -42.20 -11.60 -28.76
N GLY A 703 -42.39 -12.85 -29.18
CA GLY A 703 -41.39 -13.89 -28.97
C GLY A 703 -40.06 -13.60 -29.68
N ILE A 704 -38.97 -13.57 -28.91
CA ILE A 704 -37.60 -13.53 -29.41
C ILE A 704 -36.91 -14.86 -29.09
N PHE A 705 -36.37 -15.52 -30.12
CA PHE A 705 -35.61 -16.76 -29.93
C PHE A 705 -34.46 -16.58 -28.93
N ASN A 706 -34.24 -17.61 -28.12
CA ASN A 706 -33.22 -17.68 -27.07
C ASN A 706 -33.40 -16.67 -25.91
N VAL A 707 -34.51 -15.94 -25.86
CA VAL A 707 -34.83 -15.01 -24.76
C VAL A 707 -36.24 -15.25 -24.22
N SER A 708 -37.23 -15.23 -25.11
CA SER A 708 -38.64 -15.46 -24.73
C SER A 708 -38.91 -16.94 -24.47
N ARG A 709 -39.75 -17.19 -23.47
CA ARG A 709 -40.19 -18.54 -23.11
C ARG A 709 -41.46 -18.91 -23.86
N PHE A 710 -41.35 -19.88 -24.76
CA PHE A 710 -42.50 -20.54 -25.36
C PHE A 710 -42.91 -21.70 -24.45
N THR A 711 -44.07 -21.59 -23.80
CA THR A 711 -44.60 -22.63 -22.91
C THR A 711 -45.91 -23.16 -23.44
N ALA A 712 -46.11 -24.47 -23.35
CA ALA A 712 -47.37 -25.15 -23.65
C ALA A 712 -48.33 -25.18 -22.44
N ALA A 713 -47.94 -24.56 -21.31
CA ALA A 713 -48.74 -24.52 -20.09
C ALA A 713 -50.05 -23.76 -20.31
N THR A 714 -51.15 -24.20 -19.68
CA THR A 714 -52.41 -23.45 -19.69
C THR A 714 -52.30 -22.18 -18.85
N VAL A 715 -53.18 -21.19 -19.07
CA VAL A 715 -53.18 -19.93 -18.29
C VAL A 715 -53.29 -20.18 -16.77
N GLU A 716 -53.98 -21.25 -16.35
CA GLU A 716 -54.05 -21.68 -14.95
C GLU A 716 -52.73 -22.26 -14.43
N GLN A 717 -51.96 -22.96 -15.28
CA GLN A 717 -50.62 -23.47 -14.98
C GLN A 717 -49.53 -22.40 -15.09
N MET A 718 -49.78 -21.32 -15.83
CA MET A 718 -48.89 -20.16 -15.90
C MET A 718 -48.95 -19.34 -14.61
N GLN A 719 -49.96 -19.52 -13.74
CA GLN A 719 -49.95 -18.83 -12.46
C GLN A 719 -48.81 -19.35 -11.56
N PRO A 720 -48.01 -18.43 -10.98
CA PRO A 720 -48.33 -17.02 -10.80
C PRO A 720 -47.60 -16.05 -11.77
N GLU A 721 -47.04 -16.53 -12.88
CA GLU A 721 -46.38 -15.73 -13.94
C GLU A 721 -47.36 -15.40 -15.10
N PRO A 722 -47.93 -14.19 -15.19
CA PRO A 722 -48.87 -13.83 -16.26
C PRO A 722 -48.11 -13.42 -17.55
N VAL A 723 -47.19 -14.25 -18.05
CA VAL A 723 -46.39 -13.96 -19.25
C VAL A 723 -46.54 -15.09 -20.27
N ALA A 724 -46.94 -14.75 -21.50
CA ALA A 724 -47.05 -15.70 -22.59
C ALA A 724 -46.35 -15.15 -23.85
N ALA A 725 -45.38 -15.90 -24.38
CA ALA A 725 -44.75 -15.52 -25.65
C ALA A 725 -45.71 -15.80 -26.82
N VAL A 726 -45.91 -14.81 -27.69
CA VAL A 726 -46.75 -14.90 -28.89
C VAL A 726 -45.92 -14.65 -30.15
N PHE A 727 -46.29 -15.36 -31.22
CA PHE A 727 -45.80 -15.01 -32.55
C PHE A 727 -46.60 -13.82 -33.08
N THR A 728 -45.90 -12.79 -33.56
CA THR A 728 -46.50 -11.60 -34.17
C THR A 728 -46.02 -11.43 -35.61
N SER A 729 -46.74 -10.66 -36.42
CA SER A 729 -46.37 -10.41 -37.81
C SER A 729 -45.18 -9.43 -37.91
N LEU A 730 -44.38 -9.56 -38.97
CA LEU A 730 -43.27 -8.65 -39.30
C LEU A 730 -43.70 -7.18 -39.48
N HIS A 731 -45.01 -6.91 -39.59
CA HIS A 731 -45.59 -5.61 -39.95
C HIS A 731 -46.32 -4.94 -38.77
N ALA A 732 -46.18 -5.46 -37.54
CA ALA A 732 -46.66 -4.77 -36.36
C ALA A 732 -46.02 -3.37 -36.32
N GLU A 733 -46.84 -2.31 -36.20
CA GLU A 733 -46.34 -0.94 -36.15
C GLU A 733 -45.17 -0.80 -35.16
N LEU A 734 -44.12 -0.07 -35.56
CA LEU A 734 -42.98 0.21 -34.70
C LEU A 734 -43.44 0.96 -33.47
N ASP A 735 -43.41 0.31 -32.32
CA ASP A 735 -43.70 0.96 -31.04
C ASP A 735 -42.84 2.22 -30.85
N PRO A 736 -43.39 3.23 -30.16
CA PRO A 736 -42.60 4.40 -29.82
C PRO A 736 -41.43 3.97 -28.92
N PRO A 737 -40.25 4.61 -29.06
CA PRO A 737 -39.11 4.26 -28.26
C PRO A 737 -39.33 4.63 -26.79
N THR A 738 -38.77 3.80 -25.92
CA THR A 738 -38.53 4.09 -24.51
C THR A 738 -37.10 4.60 -24.37
N GLN A 739 -36.85 5.51 -23.43
CA GLN A 739 -35.49 6.01 -23.19
C GLN A 739 -34.88 5.30 -21.97
N ILE A 740 -33.67 4.74 -22.13
CA ILE A 740 -32.94 4.06 -21.05
C ILE A 740 -31.60 4.75 -20.83
N SER A 741 -31.28 5.08 -19.58
CA SER A 741 -29.94 5.52 -19.16
C SER A 741 -29.45 4.70 -17.99
N MET A 742 -28.13 4.62 -17.81
CA MET A 742 -27.52 3.85 -16.74
C MET A 742 -26.47 4.68 -16.02
N ARG A 743 -26.34 4.46 -14.72
CA ARG A 743 -25.27 5.03 -13.90
C ARG A 743 -24.59 3.93 -13.12
N ALA A 744 -23.26 3.97 -13.06
CA ALA A 744 -22.48 3.07 -12.23
C ALA A 744 -21.31 3.82 -11.60
N MET A 745 -20.66 3.20 -10.63
CA MET A 745 -19.40 3.68 -10.06
C MET A 745 -18.29 2.72 -10.50
N ARG A 746 -17.41 3.18 -11.41
CA ARG A 746 -16.26 2.40 -11.88
C ARG A 746 -15.02 2.68 -11.06
N HIS A 747 -14.15 1.69 -10.95
CA HIS A 747 -12.88 1.81 -10.25
C HIS A 747 -11.77 1.88 -11.29
N GLN A 748 -11.12 3.05 -11.46
CA GLN A 748 -10.07 3.24 -12.46
C GLN A 748 -8.69 2.96 -11.86
N PRO A 749 -7.79 2.23 -12.54
CA PRO A 749 -6.42 2.08 -12.06
C PRO A 749 -5.71 3.44 -12.04
N GLY A 750 -5.26 3.85 -10.86
CA GLY A 750 -4.44 5.03 -10.63
C GLY A 750 -3.20 4.65 -9.83
N ALA A 751 -2.03 5.12 -10.26
CA ALA A 751 -0.81 5.05 -9.46
C ALA A 751 -0.53 6.43 -8.91
N PHE A 752 -0.28 6.54 -7.60
CA PHE A 752 0.16 7.80 -7.01
C PHE A 752 1.32 7.59 -6.05
N THR A 753 2.17 8.61 -5.97
CA THR A 753 3.38 8.61 -5.16
C THR A 753 3.10 9.25 -3.81
N VAL A 754 3.28 8.48 -2.75
CA VAL A 754 3.14 8.96 -1.36
C VAL A 754 4.54 9.32 -0.85
N ASN A 755 4.78 10.62 -0.61
CA ASN A 755 6.00 11.09 0.04
C ASN A 755 5.86 10.92 1.55
N LEU A 756 6.73 10.11 2.16
CA LEU A 756 6.68 9.90 3.61
C LEU A 756 7.42 11.03 4.34
N PRO A 757 6.80 11.65 5.36
CA PRO A 757 7.50 12.65 6.16
C PRO A 757 8.64 12.00 6.94
N VAL A 758 9.68 12.78 7.26
CA VAL A 758 10.84 12.29 8.04
C VAL A 758 10.43 11.84 9.45
N ASP A 759 9.44 12.54 10.04
CA ASP A 759 8.79 12.23 11.31
C ASP A 759 7.28 12.47 11.15
N LEU A 760 6.45 11.72 11.88
CA LEU A 760 5.02 12.04 11.96
C LEU A 760 4.80 13.38 12.69
N PRO A 761 3.76 14.16 12.34
CA PRO A 761 3.38 15.35 13.10
C PRO A 761 3.23 15.04 14.60
N GLU A 762 3.58 16.00 15.47
CA GLU A 762 3.62 15.80 16.94
C GLU A 762 2.28 15.37 17.53
N GLN A 763 1.16 15.68 16.86
CA GLN A 763 -0.18 15.22 17.25
C GLN A 763 -0.35 13.70 17.17
N PHE A 764 0.49 12.99 16.40
CA PHE A 764 0.48 11.53 16.27
C PHE A 764 1.58 10.84 17.09
N GLY A 765 2.44 11.62 17.78
CA GLY A 765 3.33 11.12 18.81
C GLY A 765 4.71 11.78 18.89
N GLY A 766 5.53 11.32 19.84
CA GLY A 766 6.92 11.75 20.01
C GLY A 766 7.84 11.31 18.87
N ARG A 767 8.81 12.15 18.52
CA ARG A 767 9.78 11.89 17.44
C ARG A 767 10.68 10.70 17.74
N PHE A 768 10.97 9.91 16.72
CA PHE A 768 11.80 8.71 16.86
C PHE A 768 13.24 9.10 17.23
N ASN A 769 13.86 8.38 18.17
CA ASN A 769 15.19 8.65 18.76
C ASN A 769 15.36 9.98 19.55
N GLU A 770 14.47 10.97 19.40
CA GLU A 770 14.52 12.24 20.15
C GLU A 770 13.63 12.20 21.41
N ALA A 771 12.43 11.63 21.32
CA ALA A 771 11.54 11.51 22.45
C ALA A 771 11.91 10.32 23.36
N ARG A 772 11.49 10.39 24.63
CA ARG A 772 11.65 9.30 25.62
C ARG A 772 10.28 8.92 26.19
N PHE A 773 10.15 7.64 26.55
CA PHE A 773 8.98 7.18 27.30
C PHE A 773 8.95 7.89 28.65
N GLY A 774 7.77 8.40 29.01
CA GLY A 774 7.55 9.02 30.30
C GLY A 774 7.40 7.97 31.39
N GLN A 775 7.39 8.43 32.63
CA GLN A 775 7.12 7.58 33.79
C GLN A 775 5.62 7.16 33.86
N GLY A 776 4.77 7.72 32.99
CA GLY A 776 3.32 7.58 33.00
C GLY A 776 2.65 8.66 33.84
N ALA A 777 1.34 8.88 33.64
CA ALA A 777 0.58 9.78 34.50
C ALA A 777 0.65 9.29 35.97
N ASP A 778 0.88 10.23 36.89
CA ASP A 778 0.86 10.02 38.35
C ASP A 778 1.98 9.14 38.98
N LYS A 779 3.10 8.93 38.28
CA LYS A 779 4.26 8.18 38.82
C LYS A 779 5.57 9.00 38.93
N PRO A 780 5.59 10.16 39.61
CA PRO A 780 6.83 10.88 39.81
C PRO A 780 7.76 10.14 40.80
N GLU A 781 9.07 10.29 40.62
CA GLU A 781 10.07 9.91 41.63
C GLU A 781 9.89 10.80 42.87
N ARG A 782 9.90 10.19 44.06
CA ARG A 782 9.70 10.89 45.33
C ARG A 782 10.81 10.55 46.30
N TYR A 783 11.42 11.58 46.86
CA TYR A 783 12.45 11.50 47.87
C TYR A 783 11.95 12.27 49.10
N PRO A 784 11.20 11.62 50.00
CA PRO A 784 10.63 12.27 51.17
C PRO A 784 11.73 12.59 52.20
N ALA A 785 11.63 13.74 52.86
CA ALA A 785 12.54 14.15 53.93
C ALA A 785 14.05 14.11 53.57
N ALA A 786 14.39 14.34 52.30
CA ALA A 786 15.78 14.39 51.85
C ALA A 786 16.49 15.63 52.42
N VAL A 787 17.76 15.46 52.79
CA VAL A 787 18.58 16.52 53.40
C VAL A 787 19.64 17.04 52.45
N THR A 788 19.97 18.33 52.59
CA THR A 788 21.09 18.98 51.88
C THR A 788 22.38 18.93 52.68
N GLU A 789 22.34 18.51 53.95
CA GLU A 789 23.47 18.32 54.85
C GLU A 789 23.04 17.49 56.10
N PRO A 790 23.95 16.78 56.78
CA PRO A 790 25.35 16.54 56.43
C PRO A 790 25.49 15.44 55.37
N ARG A 791 26.61 15.44 54.63
CA ARG A 791 26.86 14.51 53.52
C ARG A 791 26.87 13.02 53.92
N GLY A 792 27.17 12.71 55.18
CA GLY A 792 27.16 11.33 55.68
C GLY A 792 25.77 10.83 56.10
N ASP A 793 24.71 11.62 55.88
CA ASP A 793 23.33 11.23 56.16
C ASP A 793 22.79 10.33 55.05
N GLU A 794 22.14 9.23 55.42
CA GLU A 794 21.51 8.30 54.46
C GLU A 794 20.42 8.97 53.61
N GLN A 795 19.91 10.13 54.03
CA GLN A 795 18.94 10.94 53.30
C GLN A 795 19.58 12.06 52.46
N TYR A 796 20.90 12.06 52.26
CA TYR A 796 21.58 13.11 51.51
C TYR A 796 21.20 13.11 50.03
N ILE A 797 20.64 14.23 49.55
CA ILE A 797 19.94 14.29 48.26
C ILE A 797 20.82 14.01 47.03
N GLU A 798 22.12 14.36 47.07
CA GLU A 798 23.08 14.05 45.98
C GLU A 798 23.21 12.54 45.79
N GLU A 799 23.33 11.80 46.89
CA GLU A 799 23.50 10.34 46.88
C GLU A 799 22.18 9.65 46.50
N LEU A 800 21.06 10.08 47.08
CA LEU A 800 19.73 9.55 46.75
C LEU A 800 19.39 9.68 45.26
N ILE A 801 19.65 10.84 44.63
CA ILE A 801 19.38 11.04 43.20
C ILE A 801 20.33 10.21 42.34
N ASN A 802 21.62 10.16 42.68
CA ASN A 802 22.62 9.43 41.89
C ASN A 802 22.46 7.91 41.98
N GLU A 803 21.91 7.38 43.06
CA GLU A 803 21.63 5.95 43.21
C GLU A 803 20.29 5.55 42.59
N GLN A 804 19.25 6.38 42.75
CA GLN A 804 17.86 5.94 42.50
C GLN A 804 17.23 6.57 41.26
N SER A 805 17.68 7.74 40.80
CA SER A 805 17.09 8.41 39.63
C SER A 805 17.73 7.90 38.33
N PRO A 806 16.95 7.28 37.42
CA PRO A 806 17.40 7.00 36.06
C PRO A 806 17.39 8.24 35.16
N LEU A 807 16.77 9.35 35.59
CA LEU A 807 16.60 10.56 34.78
C LEU A 807 17.70 11.60 35.03
N LEU A 808 18.09 11.79 36.29
CA LEU A 808 18.99 12.86 36.71
C LEU A 808 20.28 12.33 37.35
N GLU A 809 21.32 13.16 37.25
CA GLU A 809 22.55 13.09 38.02
C GLU A 809 22.66 14.40 38.82
N ALA A 810 23.10 14.29 40.07
CA ALA A 810 23.24 15.39 41.00
C ALA A 810 24.70 15.63 41.38
N ASP A 811 25.13 16.89 41.46
CA ASP A 811 26.45 17.28 41.97
C ASP A 811 26.37 18.60 42.76
N VAL A 812 27.27 18.80 43.71
CA VAL A 812 27.37 20.06 44.48
C VAL A 812 28.54 20.89 43.99
N VAL A 813 28.23 21.97 43.29
CA VAL A 813 29.19 22.83 42.60
C VAL A 813 29.41 24.16 43.33
N THR A 814 30.59 24.77 43.16
CA THR A 814 30.94 26.06 43.79
C THR A 814 30.44 27.28 43.00
N ARG A 815 30.07 27.12 41.72
CA ARG A 815 29.72 28.23 40.83
C ARG A 815 28.63 27.83 39.83
N VAL A 816 27.75 28.78 39.52
CA VAL A 816 26.75 28.65 38.47
C VAL A 816 27.31 29.25 37.16
N PRO A 817 27.31 28.50 36.03
CA PRO A 817 27.80 29.03 34.75
C PRO A 817 27.01 30.23 34.22
N LEU A 818 27.63 31.02 33.35
CA LEU A 818 26.96 32.13 32.66
C LEU A 818 25.78 31.60 31.83
N GLY A 819 24.64 32.30 31.89
CA GLY A 819 23.38 31.89 31.26
C GLY A 819 22.41 31.14 32.17
N TRP A 820 22.80 30.86 33.42
CA TRP A 820 21.99 30.16 34.42
C TRP A 820 21.70 31.02 35.65
N THR A 821 20.50 30.89 36.21
CA THR A 821 20.11 31.53 37.47
C THR A 821 19.74 30.44 38.48
N PRO A 822 20.38 30.36 39.66
CA PRO A 822 20.05 29.36 40.66
C PRO A 822 18.65 29.58 41.23
N THR A 823 17.92 28.48 41.43
CA THR A 823 16.58 28.51 42.02
C THR A 823 16.68 28.28 43.54
N PRO A 824 16.21 29.22 44.38
CA PRO A 824 16.23 29.05 45.82
C PRO A 824 15.20 28.02 46.30
N MET A 825 15.64 27.12 47.19
CA MET A 825 14.77 26.17 47.88
C MET A 825 14.23 26.76 49.19
N PRO A 826 12.99 26.43 49.62
CA PRO A 826 12.02 25.53 48.97
C PRO A 826 11.15 26.21 47.90
N PHE A 827 10.56 25.43 47.00
CA PHE A 827 9.59 25.91 46.01
C PHE A 827 8.48 24.87 45.72
N ARG A 828 7.23 25.35 45.64
CA ARG A 828 6.04 24.48 45.48
C ARG A 828 5.69 24.16 44.02
N GLN A 829 5.91 25.12 43.11
CA GLN A 829 5.64 24.95 41.69
C GLN A 829 6.81 24.23 41.02
N PRO A 830 6.57 23.13 40.27
CA PRO A 830 7.65 22.42 39.59
C PRO A 830 8.45 23.36 38.67
N ARG A 831 9.77 23.22 38.70
CA ARG A 831 10.72 23.93 37.84
C ARG A 831 11.31 22.94 36.84
N PHE A 832 11.46 23.38 35.61
CA PHE A 832 11.97 22.53 34.54
C PHE A 832 13.48 22.72 34.39
N LEU A 833 14.16 21.64 34.00
CA LEU A 833 15.51 21.75 33.47
C LEU A 833 15.46 22.53 32.15
N THR A 834 16.55 23.20 31.78
CA THR A 834 16.61 24.02 30.55
C THR A 834 17.86 23.76 29.73
N LEU A 835 17.92 24.33 28.52
CA LEU A 835 19.09 24.32 27.62
C LEU A 835 19.63 22.94 27.20
N GLY A 836 18.85 21.86 27.34
CA GLY A 836 19.18 20.56 26.75
C GLY A 836 19.06 20.59 25.22
N SER A 837 20.01 19.97 24.53
CA SER A 837 20.10 19.92 23.07
C SER A 837 20.46 18.50 22.60
N ARG A 838 20.62 18.26 21.30
CA ARG A 838 20.98 16.91 20.80
C ARG A 838 22.32 16.40 21.36
N THR A 839 23.24 17.32 21.66
CA THR A 839 24.60 17.03 22.14
C THR A 839 24.85 17.52 23.57
N GLY A 840 23.95 18.32 24.15
CA GLY A 840 24.05 18.85 25.51
C GLY A 840 22.93 18.36 26.43
N GLU A 841 23.25 18.17 27.70
CA GLU A 841 22.30 17.76 28.75
C GLU A 841 21.50 18.97 29.24
N ALA A 842 20.22 18.76 29.55
CA ALA A 842 19.43 19.77 30.24
C ALA A 842 19.86 19.86 31.71
N ARG A 843 19.81 21.06 32.33
CA ARG A 843 20.27 21.26 33.72
C ARG A 843 19.35 22.20 34.51
N ILE A 844 19.51 22.21 35.84
CA ILE A 844 19.00 23.24 36.76
C ILE A 844 19.96 23.33 37.96
N TYR A 845 20.13 24.53 38.51
CA TYR A 845 20.94 24.76 39.72
C TYR A 845 20.02 25.20 40.86
N LEU A 846 20.13 24.55 42.02
CA LEU A 846 19.35 24.85 43.21
C LEU A 846 20.26 25.43 44.30
N SER A 847 19.76 26.42 45.04
CA SER A 847 20.51 27.06 46.13
C SER A 847 19.78 26.94 47.47
N GLU A 848 20.53 26.66 48.52
CA GLU A 848 20.03 26.54 49.90
C GLU A 848 21.10 27.12 50.87
N PRO A 849 20.72 27.92 51.89
CA PRO A 849 21.69 28.60 52.76
C PRO A 849 22.65 27.69 53.53
N GLY A 850 22.24 26.47 53.87
CA GLY A 850 23.04 25.44 54.55
C GLY A 850 23.99 24.69 53.64
N LEU A 851 23.68 24.52 52.34
CA LEU A 851 24.45 23.70 51.41
C LEU A 851 25.94 24.13 51.31
N ARG A 852 26.83 23.18 51.57
CA ARG A 852 28.29 23.34 51.48
C ARG A 852 28.92 22.33 50.53
N THR A 853 30.02 22.71 49.89
CA THR A 853 30.85 21.80 49.09
C THR A 853 31.73 20.93 49.99
N LYS A 854 32.45 19.96 49.39
CA LYS A 854 33.38 19.06 50.11
C LYS A 854 34.46 19.81 50.90
N ASP A 855 34.80 21.01 50.45
CA ASP A 855 35.84 21.86 51.02
C ASP A 855 35.29 22.90 52.01
N GLY A 856 33.97 22.91 52.26
CA GLY A 856 33.30 23.80 53.22
C GLY A 856 32.84 25.15 52.65
N ASP A 857 32.99 25.37 51.33
CA ASP A 857 32.51 26.58 50.66
C ASP A 857 30.99 26.54 50.44
N VAL A 858 30.35 27.69 50.19
CA VAL A 858 28.94 27.77 49.80
C VAL A 858 28.74 27.03 48.46
N GLY A 859 27.81 26.08 48.42
CA GLY A 859 27.54 25.24 47.26
C GLY A 859 26.18 25.47 46.60
N PHE A 860 26.05 24.97 45.37
CA PHE A 860 24.80 24.86 44.62
C PHE A 860 24.60 23.41 44.20
N LEU A 861 23.37 22.90 44.30
CA LEU A 861 23.02 21.57 43.80
C LEU A 861 22.71 21.66 42.31
N GLU A 862 23.62 21.16 41.48
CA GLU A 862 23.40 20.94 40.05
C GLU A 862 22.62 19.65 39.85
N LEU A 863 21.47 19.74 39.16
CA LEU A 863 20.75 18.58 38.66
C LEU A 863 20.82 18.61 37.13
N LYS A 864 21.45 17.59 36.52
CA LYS A 864 21.58 17.45 35.07
C LYS A 864 20.92 16.17 34.58
N ALA A 865 20.37 16.19 33.37
CA ALA A 865 19.87 14.98 32.73
C ALA A 865 21.04 14.01 32.45
N ARG A 866 20.87 12.72 32.74
CA ARG A 866 21.93 11.69 32.55
C ARG A 866 22.37 11.47 31.10
N GLN A 867 21.54 11.88 30.14
CA GLN A 867 21.84 11.76 28.73
C GLN A 867 21.62 13.11 28.04
N PRO A 868 22.45 13.45 27.04
CA PRO A 868 22.16 14.54 26.12
C PRO A 868 20.78 14.37 25.47
N GLY A 869 20.09 15.49 25.28
CA GLY A 869 18.82 15.50 24.55
C GLY A 869 17.90 16.63 24.98
N ALA A 870 17.18 17.19 24.00
CA ALA A 870 16.14 18.20 24.26
C ALA A 870 14.98 17.66 25.12
N TRP A 871 14.81 16.34 25.20
CA TRP A 871 13.83 15.67 26.07
C TRP A 871 14.04 16.01 27.55
N GLY A 872 15.29 16.27 27.97
CA GLY A 872 15.62 16.60 29.35
C GLY A 872 14.98 17.91 29.82
N ASN A 873 14.64 18.82 28.91
CA ASN A 873 13.91 20.06 29.23
C ASN A 873 12.48 19.80 29.72
N GLY A 874 11.94 18.61 29.46
CA GLY A 874 10.64 18.18 29.98
C GLY A 874 10.69 17.60 31.39
N ILE A 875 11.87 17.42 31.98
CA ILE A 875 12.02 16.95 33.37
C ILE A 875 11.69 18.12 34.29
N SER A 876 10.76 17.90 35.21
CA SER A 876 10.39 18.85 36.24
C SER A 876 10.83 18.38 37.62
N VAL A 877 11.27 19.32 38.45
CA VAL A 877 11.71 19.10 39.83
C VAL A 877 10.88 19.98 40.75
N ALA A 878 10.50 19.50 41.92
CA ALA A 878 9.93 20.29 43.02
C ALA A 878 10.64 19.92 44.33
N ALA A 879 10.87 20.92 45.19
CA ALA A 879 11.52 20.73 46.49
C ALA A 879 10.70 21.43 47.59
N ARG A 880 9.92 20.66 48.36
CA ARG A 880 9.01 21.20 49.38
C ARG A 880 9.58 20.98 50.76
N GLN A 881 9.71 22.03 51.56
CA GLN A 881 10.22 21.88 52.92
C GLN A 881 9.25 21.09 53.80
N THR A 882 9.75 20.05 54.47
CA THR A 882 9.01 19.20 55.42
C THR A 882 9.59 19.22 56.84
N GLY A 883 10.79 19.77 57.01
CA GLY A 883 11.36 20.10 58.32
C GLY A 883 12.60 20.99 58.21
N PRO A 884 13.34 21.23 59.31
CA PRO A 884 14.60 21.97 59.27
C PRO A 884 15.60 21.26 58.36
N ALA A 885 16.05 21.93 57.30
CA ALA A 885 16.95 21.38 56.26
C ALA A 885 16.47 20.07 55.58
N MET A 886 15.18 19.74 55.69
CA MET A 886 14.56 18.54 55.08
C MET A 886 13.54 18.95 54.02
N TYR A 887 13.60 18.28 52.87
CA TYR A 887 12.76 18.56 51.71
C TYR A 887 12.18 17.29 51.10
N ASP A 888 10.91 17.34 50.75
CA ASP A 888 10.30 16.37 49.84
C ASP A 888 10.63 16.78 48.41
N PHE A 889 11.54 16.04 47.79
CA PHE A 889 11.86 16.18 46.38
C PHE A 889 10.92 15.34 45.52
N THR A 890 10.46 15.92 44.43
CA THR A 890 9.67 15.22 43.42
C THR A 890 10.28 15.49 42.05
N ILE A 891 10.64 14.44 41.32
CA ILE A 891 11.14 14.51 39.95
C ILE A 891 10.10 13.83 39.04
N ALA A 892 9.68 14.51 37.98
CA ALA A 892 8.65 14.01 37.09
C ALA A 892 9.00 14.26 35.63
N TYR A 893 8.87 13.21 34.81
CA TYR A 893 8.94 13.30 33.35
C TYR A 893 7.69 12.67 32.71
N PRO A 894 6.79 13.49 32.13
CA PRO A 894 5.54 12.99 31.55
C PRO A 894 5.76 12.17 30.27
N GLY A 895 6.91 12.35 29.60
CA GLY A 895 7.23 11.68 28.33
C GLY A 895 6.45 12.17 27.13
N ALA A 896 6.80 11.65 25.97
CA ALA A 896 5.99 11.81 24.77
C ALA A 896 4.92 10.71 24.68
N ARG A 897 3.74 11.05 24.16
CA ARG A 897 2.76 10.04 23.75
C ARG A 897 3.30 9.35 22.51
N PHE A 898 3.42 8.03 22.55
CA PHE A 898 3.66 7.22 21.35
C PHE A 898 2.37 6.46 21.10
N GLU A 899 1.39 7.13 20.50
CA GLU A 899 0.22 6.42 20.02
C GLU A 899 0.66 5.59 18.82
N ASN A 900 0.36 4.29 18.85
CA ASN A 900 0.68 3.41 17.73
C ASN A 900 -0.20 3.86 16.56
N ALA A 901 0.35 4.67 15.66
CA ALA A 901 -0.38 5.28 14.55
C ALA A 901 -1.23 4.25 13.78
N ARG A 902 -0.78 2.97 13.72
CA ARG A 902 -1.57 1.85 13.21
C ARG A 902 -2.98 1.74 13.79
N ALA A 903 -3.16 1.88 15.11
CA ALA A 903 -4.44 1.66 15.77
C ALA A 903 -5.46 2.78 15.51
N VAL A 904 -4.99 4.02 15.29
CA VAL A 904 -5.85 5.16 14.97
C VAL A 904 -6.12 5.24 13.44
N VAL A 905 -5.16 4.78 12.62
CA VAL A 905 -5.21 4.81 11.15
C VAL A 905 -6.01 3.66 10.53
N LEU A 906 -6.09 2.50 11.19
CA LEU A 906 -6.60 1.26 10.59
C LEU A 906 -8.07 1.28 10.15
N GLY A 907 -8.89 2.25 10.56
CA GLY A 907 -10.30 2.28 10.18
C GLY A 907 -11.02 0.97 10.55
N LYS A 908 -12.00 0.55 9.74
CA LYS A 908 -12.65 -0.76 9.92
C LYS A 908 -11.62 -1.89 9.76
N PRO A 909 -11.70 -2.97 10.55
CA PRO A 909 -10.81 -4.12 10.42
C PRO A 909 -10.83 -4.66 8.98
N LEU A 910 -9.64 -4.97 8.44
CA LEU A 910 -9.48 -5.68 7.17
C LEU A 910 -10.26 -6.99 7.25
N SER A 911 -10.90 -7.37 6.14
CA SER A 911 -11.58 -8.66 6.06
C SER A 911 -10.61 -9.81 6.32
N GLU A 912 -11.08 -10.86 6.99
CA GLU A 912 -10.29 -12.07 7.26
C GLU A 912 -9.97 -12.85 5.97
N LEU A 913 -10.69 -12.55 4.87
CA LEU A 913 -10.53 -13.21 3.58
C LEU A 913 -9.59 -12.40 2.67
N VAL A 914 -8.50 -13.05 2.24
CA VAL A 914 -7.50 -12.49 1.31
C VAL A 914 -8.15 -12.03 0.00
N GLU A 915 -9.19 -12.73 -0.46
CA GLU A 915 -9.93 -12.42 -1.70
C GLU A 915 -10.65 -11.07 -1.61
N GLU A 916 -11.28 -10.73 -0.48
CA GLU A 916 -11.93 -9.43 -0.27
C GLU A 916 -10.91 -8.28 -0.15
N THR A 917 -9.67 -8.57 0.24
CA THR A 917 -8.58 -7.58 0.28
C THR A 917 -7.98 -7.31 -1.10
N LEU A 918 -8.18 -8.24 -2.05
CA LEU A 918 -7.75 -8.11 -3.45
C LEU A 918 -8.81 -7.43 -4.34
N GLU A 919 -10.04 -7.23 -3.84
CA GLU A 919 -11.08 -6.49 -4.54
C GLU A 919 -10.75 -4.99 -4.62
N PRO A 920 -10.88 -4.35 -5.80
CA PRO A 920 -10.67 -2.91 -5.94
C PRO A 920 -11.60 -2.10 -5.03
N GLY A 921 -11.03 -1.40 -4.03
CA GLY A 921 -11.79 -0.55 -3.10
C GLY A 921 -10.94 0.59 -2.53
N PRO A 922 -11.55 1.62 -1.91
CA PRO A 922 -10.88 2.84 -1.44
C PRO A 922 -10.06 2.63 -0.14
N VAL A 923 -9.46 1.45 0.03
CA VAL A 923 -8.75 1.04 1.26
C VAL A 923 -7.43 1.81 1.41
N GLY A 924 -6.78 2.19 0.31
CA GLY A 924 -5.47 2.85 0.30
C GLY A 924 -5.54 4.35 0.66
N VAL A 925 -6.49 5.10 0.10
CA VAL A 925 -6.64 6.55 0.34
C VAL A 925 -6.96 6.84 1.81
N LEU A 926 -7.79 6.02 2.45
CA LEU A 926 -8.12 6.19 3.87
C LEU A 926 -6.89 5.95 4.76
N GLN A 927 -6.07 4.95 4.43
CA GLN A 927 -4.83 4.66 5.15
C GLN A 927 -3.76 5.75 4.92
N ALA A 928 -3.65 6.30 3.70
CA ALA A 928 -2.72 7.37 3.37
C ALA A 928 -3.11 8.72 4.00
N LYS A 929 -4.39 9.12 3.94
CA LYS A 929 -4.89 10.36 4.58
C LYS A 929 -4.78 10.32 6.09
N ALA A 930 -5.06 9.16 6.71
CA ALA A 930 -4.95 9.00 8.15
C ALA A 930 -3.49 9.06 8.65
N ALA A 931 -2.50 8.83 7.78
CA ALA A 931 -1.08 9.06 8.07
C ALA A 931 -0.63 10.53 7.88
N GLY A 932 -1.55 11.46 7.61
CA GLY A 932 -1.25 12.88 7.39
C GLY A 932 -0.65 13.20 6.03
N VAL A 933 -0.80 12.31 5.05
CA VAL A 933 -0.28 12.49 3.68
C VAL A 933 -1.31 13.25 2.84
N PHE A 934 -0.87 14.35 2.22
CA PHE A 934 -1.61 15.01 1.15
C PHE A 934 -1.58 14.13 -0.10
N VAL A 935 -2.75 13.65 -0.52
CA VAL A 935 -2.93 12.89 -1.76
C VAL A 935 -3.71 13.78 -2.72
N GLU A 936 -3.05 14.23 -3.79
CA GLU A 936 -3.74 14.77 -4.96
C GLU A 936 -4.11 13.62 -5.90
N VAL A 937 -5.40 13.53 -6.24
CA VAL A 937 -5.92 12.56 -7.20
C VAL A 937 -5.93 13.27 -8.55
N SER A 938 -4.99 12.91 -9.44
CA SER A 938 -4.94 13.40 -10.81
C SER A 938 -5.74 12.54 -11.77
#